data_AF-C0XKA6-F1
#
_entry.id   AF-C0XKA6-F1
#
_cell.length_a   1.000
_cell.length_b   1.000
_cell.length_c   1.000
_cell.angle_alpha   90.00
_cell.angle_beta   90.00
_cell.angle_gamma   90.00
#
_symmetry.space_group_name_H-M   'P 1'
#
loop_
_entity.id
_entity.type
_entity.pdbx_description
1 polymer ?
#
loop_
_entity_poly.entity_id
_entity_poly.type
_entity_poly.pdbx_seq_one_letter_code
_entity_poly.pdbx_strand_id
1 'polypeptide(L)'
;MLTFNWNNEGLERFANFFAQLVEGLIMNKNQNYLYIFVSALFIGAGNFLCPTSALADTDNPIAQVAKTNSQIDNPTTIKQTALDTTSEQANSQQVAVETINGQIENVVYSIDDGTLTLSGGKLTSTHKYPWKGDETITNIRITGPLKLEGSAPASLFSWMENLKSIDGMDKIDTSKATDMSTMFMRDFSLTSLDLSSFDTSMVTDMSYMFSGFQSLTGLDISKFDTAKVTNMSYMFSAPGLTSLDVSTLDTSSVTDMSYMFTGAAGLTSLDVSKFDTSSAINMSGMFSWSEGLTSLDLSNFDTSKVTDMSWMYNQATGLTHLDLSSFDTVNVINVEGMFNNDSNLSTLKLGSKAFNKGLDGSALPGHSSASAIPDSNPVRYATGPGWLAVDADNGGEVDNPQGKTVYDVYLTNRPAETETYVWQQDSKPATKQTITVGYIDAATGKVIPGVKAKTTTGFQGREYDTTGANFRPDISGYTWDGKIPTNAKGTYGDKAIVVQYVYNKNATPSTPGTPNTPPTATDSSSPTVSPNSSISSDVSSNSSNTSINSSIPTTSSDNDVVNVPSSAAAKGTVVYSIKKIGLYKTTDFTKNNRRSWYAKKPRINRPMFVVTGYKRAANGALRYQVRDVNHTSKTDGQKGYITASQKYIRPVYYATKHSMVTVINPRGVNAYRKANLTGKVKNYRQGTVLRVKGIVKHNLTTRYVLTNGQYITANRKLVNMGRHKQVKSIKTKQSINRYSNVNLTKKNQSIAKNRTLKVYGYDYSHKNDVRKHGILRYRVAGGYITANAKYVRAYQ
;
A
#
# COMPACT_ATOMS: atom_id res chain seq x y z
N MET A 1 -17.69 0.02 -24.74
CA MET A 1 -17.97 0.80 -25.98
C MET A 1 -19.43 0.62 -26.35
N LEU A 2 -20.27 1.58 -25.97
CA LEU A 2 -21.58 1.84 -26.56
C LEU A 2 -21.66 3.35 -26.67
N THR A 3 -21.51 3.88 -27.88
CA THR A 3 -21.57 5.31 -28.20
C THR A 3 -23.01 5.66 -28.55
N PHE A 4 -23.68 6.45 -27.71
CA PHE A 4 -24.91 7.14 -28.10
C PHE A 4 -24.54 8.46 -28.79
N ASN A 5 -24.91 8.59 -30.05
CA ASN A 5 -24.68 9.78 -30.86
C ASN A 5 -25.93 10.68 -30.75
N TRP A 6 -25.87 11.74 -29.95
CA TRP A 6 -26.95 12.72 -29.85
C TRP A 6 -26.78 13.76 -30.97
N ASN A 7 -27.86 14.03 -31.70
CA ASN A 7 -27.95 15.14 -32.66
C ASN A 7 -28.26 16.46 -31.92
N ASN A 8 -27.90 17.60 -32.52
CA ASN A 8 -27.91 18.93 -31.88
C ASN A 8 -29.26 19.34 -31.27
N GLU A 9 -30.39 18.90 -31.81
CA GLU A 9 -31.73 19.15 -31.22
C GLU A 9 -31.95 18.45 -29.88
N GLY A 10 -31.33 17.28 -29.66
CA GLY A 10 -31.41 16.56 -28.38
C GLY A 10 -30.63 17.26 -27.27
N LEU A 11 -29.53 17.94 -27.63
CA LEU A 11 -28.71 18.72 -26.71
C LEU A 11 -29.43 20.01 -26.27
N GLU A 12 -30.11 20.70 -27.19
CA GLU A 12 -30.87 21.92 -26.88
C GLU A 12 -32.11 21.62 -26.01
N ARG A 13 -32.80 20.50 -26.24
CA ARG A 13 -33.93 20.08 -25.41
C ARG A 13 -33.49 19.70 -24.00
N PHE A 14 -32.32 19.09 -23.85
CA PHE A 14 -31.73 18.77 -22.55
C PHE A 14 -31.28 20.04 -21.80
N ALA A 15 -30.67 21.01 -22.51
CA ALA A 15 -30.28 22.29 -21.93
C ALA A 15 -31.48 23.14 -21.48
N ASN A 16 -32.57 23.17 -22.27
CA ASN A 16 -33.80 23.87 -21.90
C ASN A 16 -34.54 23.20 -20.73
N PHE A 17 -34.51 21.87 -20.64
CA PHE A 17 -35.04 21.14 -19.48
C PHE A 17 -34.24 21.47 -18.21
N PHE A 18 -32.90 21.57 -18.30
CA PHE A 18 -32.04 21.97 -17.20
C PHE A 18 -32.25 23.42 -16.77
N ALA A 19 -32.43 24.34 -17.72
CA ALA A 19 -32.69 25.76 -17.42
C ALA A 19 -34.02 25.96 -16.68
N GLN A 20 -35.08 25.25 -17.09
CA GLN A 20 -36.38 25.29 -16.41
C GLN A 20 -36.33 24.65 -15.01
N LEU A 21 -35.51 23.62 -14.80
CA LEU A 21 -35.28 23.02 -13.49
C LEU A 21 -34.57 24.00 -12.53
N VAL A 22 -33.63 24.80 -13.04
CA VAL A 22 -32.88 25.80 -12.26
C VAL A 22 -33.76 27.02 -11.93
N GLU A 23 -34.61 27.48 -12.85
CA GLU A 23 -35.55 28.58 -12.57
C GLU A 23 -36.63 28.17 -11.54
N GLY A 24 -37.08 26.91 -11.55
CA GLY A 24 -38.00 26.39 -10.54
C GLY A 24 -37.40 26.32 -9.12
N LEU A 25 -36.08 26.19 -9.00
CA LEU A 25 -35.37 26.08 -7.72
C LEU A 25 -34.99 27.44 -7.10
N ILE A 26 -34.98 28.53 -7.88
CA ILE A 26 -34.61 29.88 -7.41
C ILE A 26 -35.80 30.62 -6.74
N MET A 27 -37.03 30.15 -6.92
CA MET A 27 -38.23 30.77 -6.31
C MET A 27 -38.66 30.15 -4.97
N ASN A 28 -37.72 29.87 -4.07
CA ASN A 28 -38.08 29.58 -2.67
C ASN A 28 -37.08 30.21 -1.68
N LYS A 29 -37.25 31.52 -1.42
CA LYS A 29 -36.54 32.23 -0.36
C LYS A 29 -37.15 31.89 1.00
N ASN A 30 -36.73 30.77 1.58
CA ASN A 30 -36.48 30.57 3.01
C ASN A 30 -36.21 29.08 3.30
N GLN A 31 -35.17 28.81 4.11
CA GLN A 31 -34.74 27.52 4.69
C GLN A 31 -33.67 26.70 3.90
N ASN A 32 -32.42 26.91 4.31
CA ASN A 32 -31.33 25.97 4.67
C ASN A 32 -31.28 24.47 4.26
N TYR A 33 -31.91 24.00 3.18
CA TYR A 33 -31.65 22.64 2.67
C TYR A 33 -31.57 22.61 1.14
N LEU A 34 -30.45 23.08 0.57
CA LEU A 34 -30.14 22.83 -0.85
C LEU A 34 -28.64 22.93 -1.14
N TYR A 35 -27.84 22.07 -0.52
CA TYR A 35 -26.42 21.88 -0.88
C TYR A 35 -25.99 20.39 -0.83
N ILE A 36 -26.93 19.47 -1.07
CA ILE A 36 -26.65 18.02 -1.10
C ILE A 36 -26.74 17.41 -2.51
N PHE A 37 -27.20 18.15 -3.54
CA PHE A 37 -27.46 17.54 -4.86
C PHE A 37 -26.56 17.98 -6.03
N VAL A 38 -25.59 18.89 -5.86
CA VAL A 38 -24.72 19.34 -6.99
C VAL A 38 -23.24 18.94 -6.83
N SER A 39 -22.83 18.45 -5.66
CA SER A 39 -21.43 18.02 -5.41
C SER A 39 -21.07 16.66 -6.03
N ALA A 40 -22.05 15.90 -6.52
CA ALA A 40 -21.85 14.53 -7.00
C ALA A 40 -21.49 14.43 -8.50
N LEU A 41 -21.43 15.53 -9.25
CA LEU A 41 -21.15 15.48 -10.70
C LEU A 41 -19.78 16.02 -11.16
N PHE A 42 -18.93 16.50 -10.25
CA PHE A 42 -17.59 17.02 -10.62
C PHE A 42 -16.39 16.14 -10.20
N ILE A 43 -16.61 14.91 -9.71
CA ILE A 43 -15.52 13.92 -9.49
C ILE A 43 -15.54 12.84 -10.61
N GLY A 44 -16.01 13.22 -11.81
CA GLY A 44 -16.30 12.28 -12.90
C GLY A 44 -15.57 12.56 -14.22
N ALA A 45 -14.39 13.17 -14.24
CA ALA A 45 -13.54 13.25 -15.44
C ALA A 45 -12.11 13.72 -15.11
N GLY A 46 -11.37 12.95 -14.34
CA GLY A 46 -9.97 13.23 -14.03
C GLY A 46 -9.05 12.11 -14.50
N ASN A 47 -8.82 11.99 -15.82
CA ASN A 47 -7.56 11.53 -16.45
C ASN A 47 -7.71 11.32 -17.96
N PHE A 48 -7.65 12.41 -18.74
CA PHE A 48 -7.08 12.40 -20.09
C PHE A 48 -6.27 13.68 -20.27
N LEU A 49 -5.04 13.68 -19.75
CA LEU A 49 -4.03 14.65 -20.16
C LEU A 49 -3.10 13.97 -21.17
N CYS A 50 -3.32 14.28 -22.45
CA CYS A 50 -2.31 14.14 -23.51
C CYS A 50 -1.51 15.47 -23.56
N PRO A 51 -0.21 15.47 -23.91
CA PRO A 51 0.71 16.56 -23.61
C PRO A 51 0.50 17.79 -24.49
N THR A 52 0.92 18.93 -23.96
CA THR A 52 0.96 20.27 -24.57
C THR A 52 1.89 20.34 -25.78
N SER A 53 1.45 19.83 -26.92
CA SER A 53 2.01 20.18 -28.23
C SER A 53 1.09 19.72 -29.38
N ALA A 54 -0.11 20.30 -29.49
CA ALA A 54 -0.90 20.38 -30.72
C ALA A 54 -2.17 21.17 -30.41
N LEU A 55 -2.25 22.42 -30.88
CA LEU A 55 -3.46 23.16 -31.26
C LEU A 55 -3.02 24.59 -31.64
N ALA A 56 -2.37 24.69 -32.80
CA ALA A 56 -2.44 25.89 -33.61
C ALA A 56 -3.53 25.61 -34.65
N ASP A 57 -4.79 25.81 -34.26
CA ASP A 57 -5.93 25.84 -35.18
C ASP A 57 -7.08 26.60 -34.50
N THR A 58 -7.46 27.76 -35.05
CA THR A 58 -8.32 28.77 -34.41
C THR A 58 -9.79 28.68 -34.79
N ASP A 59 -10.22 27.64 -35.52
CA ASP A 59 -11.58 27.58 -36.08
C ASP A 59 -12.51 26.55 -35.41
N ASN A 60 -12.31 26.27 -34.11
CA ASN A 60 -13.22 25.43 -33.33
C ASN A 60 -14.33 26.28 -32.65
N PRO A 61 -15.64 25.94 -32.80
CA PRO A 61 -16.77 26.69 -32.25
C PRO A 61 -16.80 26.86 -30.73
N ILE A 62 -15.98 26.13 -29.97
CA ILE A 62 -15.85 26.29 -28.50
C ILE A 62 -15.14 27.61 -28.12
N ALA A 63 -14.32 28.19 -29.01
CA ALA A 63 -13.63 29.45 -28.75
C ALA A 63 -14.52 30.71 -28.95
N GLN A 64 -15.69 30.59 -29.59
CA GLN A 64 -16.56 31.73 -29.84
C GLN A 64 -17.57 32.03 -28.71
N VAL A 65 -17.84 31.08 -27.82
CA VAL A 65 -18.75 31.30 -26.67
C VAL A 65 -18.07 32.07 -25.52
N ALA A 66 -16.73 32.03 -25.44
CA ALA A 66 -15.96 32.76 -24.43
C ALA A 66 -15.80 34.27 -24.70
N LYS A 67 -16.29 34.79 -25.83
CA LYS A 67 -16.20 36.21 -26.21
C LYS A 67 -17.48 37.03 -25.97
N THR A 68 -18.55 36.44 -25.43
CA THR A 68 -19.84 37.12 -25.30
C THR A 68 -20.25 37.42 -23.84
N ASN A 69 -19.30 37.64 -22.93
CA ASN A 69 -19.60 38.17 -21.60
C ASN A 69 -18.54 39.13 -21.03
N SER A 70 -17.69 39.69 -21.89
CA SER A 70 -16.82 40.82 -21.54
C SER A 70 -17.07 41.99 -22.48
N GLN A 71 -18.08 42.81 -22.19
CA GLN A 71 -18.11 44.26 -22.39
C GLN A 71 -19.50 44.83 -22.12
N ILE A 72 -19.69 45.46 -20.95
CA ILE A 72 -20.46 46.69 -20.82
C ILE A 72 -19.63 47.66 -19.96
N ASP A 73 -19.39 48.83 -20.54
CA ASP A 73 -18.57 49.96 -20.10
C ASP A 73 -19.27 50.92 -19.10
N ASN A 74 -18.43 51.69 -18.38
CA ASN A 74 -18.67 52.94 -17.59
C ASN A 74 -19.32 54.10 -18.42
N PRO A 75 -19.74 55.32 -17.93
CA PRO A 75 -19.40 56.10 -16.68
C PRO A 75 -20.50 57.05 -16.05
N THR A 76 -20.09 57.85 -15.02
CA THR A 76 -20.39 59.30 -14.66
C THR A 76 -21.25 59.78 -13.42
N THR A 77 -20.55 60.55 -12.53
CA THR A 77 -20.85 61.81 -11.76
C THR A 77 -21.74 61.83 -10.50
N ILE A 78 -21.28 62.27 -9.30
CA ILE A 78 -21.19 63.64 -8.69
C ILE A 78 -20.43 63.47 -7.33
N LYS A 79 -19.49 64.29 -6.82
CA LYS A 79 -19.00 65.66 -7.06
C LYS A 79 -17.55 65.81 -6.55
N GLN A 80 -16.90 66.80 -7.14
CA GLN A 80 -15.52 67.26 -7.04
C GLN A 80 -15.24 68.10 -5.79
N THR A 81 -14.04 68.01 -5.18
CA THR A 81 -13.21 69.20 -4.88
C THR A 81 -11.75 68.85 -4.54
N ALA A 82 -10.82 69.47 -5.29
CA ALA A 82 -9.48 70.00 -4.94
C ALA A 82 -8.45 69.10 -4.21
N LEU A 83 -7.15 69.08 -4.51
CA LEU A 83 -6.24 70.03 -5.17
C LEU A 83 -4.91 69.30 -5.53
N ASP A 84 -4.17 69.84 -6.50
CA ASP A 84 -2.78 69.51 -6.89
C ASP A 84 -1.80 69.29 -5.72
N THR A 85 -0.84 68.37 -5.87
CA THR A 85 0.58 68.72 -6.10
C THR A 85 1.52 67.49 -6.20
N THR A 86 2.60 67.75 -6.92
CA THR A 86 3.75 66.95 -7.36
C THR A 86 4.56 66.20 -6.30
N SER A 87 5.11 65.06 -6.73
CA SER A 87 6.33 64.35 -6.31
C SER A 87 7.07 64.79 -5.03
N GLU A 88 7.18 63.88 -4.06
CA GLU A 88 8.33 63.80 -3.17
C GLU A 88 8.57 62.39 -2.63
N GLN A 89 9.81 62.18 -2.20
CA GLN A 89 10.54 60.92 -2.06
C GLN A 89 10.01 59.93 -1.00
N ALA A 90 10.26 58.65 -1.29
CA ALA A 90 10.48 57.53 -0.37
C ALA A 90 10.12 57.77 1.11
N ASN A 91 8.95 57.28 1.52
CA ASN A 91 8.70 56.90 2.90
C ASN A 91 8.17 55.47 2.93
N SER A 92 8.88 54.59 3.63
CA SER A 92 8.46 53.23 3.93
C SER A 92 7.25 53.26 4.85
N GLN A 93 6.04 53.30 4.28
CA GLN A 93 4.83 52.94 5.02
C GLN A 93 4.61 51.45 4.90
N GLN A 94 5.00 50.76 5.96
CA GLN A 94 4.55 49.42 6.31
C GLN A 94 3.02 49.44 6.27
N VAL A 95 2.42 48.69 5.34
CA VAL A 95 0.97 48.47 5.28
C VAL A 95 0.56 47.90 6.64
N ALA A 96 -0.17 48.69 7.43
CA ALA A 96 -0.73 48.23 8.68
C ALA A 96 -1.73 47.11 8.33
N VAL A 97 -1.34 45.86 8.58
CA VAL A 97 -2.25 44.72 8.50
C VAL A 97 -3.34 44.98 9.54
N GLU A 98 -4.59 45.18 9.10
CA GLU A 98 -5.72 45.38 10.00
C GLU A 98 -5.80 44.19 10.97
N THR A 99 -5.52 44.45 12.24
CA THR A 99 -5.65 43.45 13.29
C THR A 99 -7.13 43.29 13.63
N ILE A 100 -7.70 42.14 13.30
CA ILE A 100 -9.08 41.81 13.70
C ILE A 100 -9.03 41.36 15.15
N ASN A 101 -9.82 41.98 16.02
CA ASN A 101 -9.90 41.61 17.44
C ASN A 101 -11.34 41.33 17.84
N GLY A 102 -11.53 40.45 18.82
CA GLY A 102 -12.84 40.24 19.41
C GLY A 102 -12.78 39.37 20.66
N GLN A 103 -13.96 39.00 21.16
CA GLN A 103 -14.11 38.19 22.35
C GLN A 103 -15.26 37.21 22.18
N ILE A 104 -15.07 35.97 22.63
CA ILE A 104 -16.10 34.94 22.72
C ILE A 104 -16.09 34.44 24.16
N GLU A 105 -17.21 34.61 24.87
CA GLU A 105 -17.27 34.45 26.32
C GLU A 105 -16.09 35.16 27.02
N ASN A 106 -15.19 34.41 27.66
CA ASN A 106 -14.03 34.93 28.38
C ASN A 106 -12.71 34.76 27.60
N VAL A 107 -12.78 34.46 26.31
CA VAL A 107 -11.62 34.27 25.43
C VAL A 107 -11.54 35.43 24.45
N VAL A 108 -10.49 36.23 24.57
CA VAL A 108 -10.13 37.28 23.63
C VAL A 108 -9.36 36.63 22.48
N TYR A 109 -9.63 37.06 21.26
CA TYR A 109 -8.89 36.64 20.07
C TYR A 109 -8.38 37.84 19.28
N SER A 110 -7.25 37.64 18.59
CA SER A 110 -6.76 38.54 17.55
C SER A 110 -6.36 37.74 16.32
N ILE A 111 -6.50 38.36 15.14
CA ILE A 111 -5.95 37.84 13.88
C ILE A 111 -5.05 38.94 13.32
N ASP A 112 -3.75 38.65 13.29
CA ASP A 112 -2.72 39.52 12.75
C ASP A 112 -1.70 38.70 11.98
N ASP A 113 -1.30 39.19 10.80
CA ASP A 113 -0.27 38.57 9.95
C ASP A 113 -0.45 37.05 9.75
N GLY A 114 -1.69 36.64 9.43
CA GLY A 114 -2.06 35.24 9.23
C GLY A 114 -1.94 34.35 10.49
N THR A 115 -1.92 34.94 11.68
CA THR A 115 -1.88 34.23 12.96
C THR A 115 -3.13 34.52 13.78
N LEU A 116 -3.91 33.48 14.09
CA LEU A 116 -4.98 33.55 15.09
C LEU A 116 -4.38 33.38 16.48
N THR A 117 -4.42 34.43 17.29
CA THR A 117 -4.03 34.37 18.70
C THR A 117 -5.27 34.21 19.57
N LEU A 118 -5.31 33.18 20.41
CA LEU A 118 -6.34 32.98 21.43
C LEU A 118 -5.75 33.23 22.83
N SER A 119 -6.47 34.00 23.64
CA SER A 119 -6.14 34.17 25.05
C SER A 119 -6.40 32.89 25.86
N GLY A 120 -5.92 32.87 27.11
CA GLY A 120 -6.52 31.97 28.09
C GLY A 120 -7.97 32.36 28.39
N GLY A 121 -8.72 31.49 29.05
CA GLY A 121 -10.11 31.72 29.38
C GLY A 121 -10.90 30.41 29.43
N LYS A 122 -12.20 30.54 29.20
CA LYS A 122 -13.13 29.41 29.22
C LYS A 122 -14.20 29.61 28.15
N LEU A 123 -14.50 28.52 27.44
CA LEU A 123 -15.63 28.37 26.52
C LEU A 123 -16.48 27.19 26.99
N THR A 124 -17.80 27.31 26.92
CA THR A 124 -18.74 26.31 27.47
C THR A 124 -19.68 25.67 26.45
N SER A 125 -19.86 26.32 25.29
CA SER A 125 -20.68 25.80 24.20
C SER A 125 -20.04 26.10 22.84
N THR A 126 -20.54 25.43 21.81
CA THR A 126 -20.18 25.73 20.42
C THR A 126 -20.59 27.16 20.08
N HIS A 127 -19.74 27.85 19.33
CA HIS A 127 -20.00 29.19 18.81
C HIS A 127 -19.82 29.23 17.30
N LYS A 128 -20.37 30.27 16.66
CA LYS A 128 -19.95 30.64 15.31
C LYS A 128 -18.58 31.32 15.42
N TYR A 129 -17.51 30.52 15.38
CA TYR A 129 -16.14 31.03 15.45
C TYR A 129 -15.85 31.94 14.24
N PRO A 130 -15.50 33.23 14.45
CA PRO A 130 -15.32 34.21 13.38
C PRO A 130 -14.24 33.85 12.36
N TRP A 131 -13.26 33.05 12.79
CA TRP A 131 -12.13 32.57 11.98
C TRP A 131 -12.38 31.26 11.23
N LYS A 132 -13.54 30.63 11.42
CA LYS A 132 -13.86 29.36 10.72
C LYS A 132 -13.92 29.63 9.21
N GLY A 133 -13.14 28.88 8.42
CA GLY A 133 -13.07 29.09 6.97
C GLY A 133 -12.17 30.25 6.54
N ASP A 134 -11.47 30.91 7.47
CA ASP A 134 -10.54 31.98 7.10
C ASP A 134 -9.26 31.39 6.51
N GLU A 135 -9.15 31.44 5.19
CA GLU A 135 -8.02 30.94 4.42
C GLU A 135 -6.72 31.74 4.64
N THR A 136 -6.77 32.92 5.27
CA THR A 136 -5.58 33.73 5.54
C THR A 136 -4.78 33.23 6.74
N ILE A 137 -5.42 32.45 7.62
CA ILE A 137 -4.81 31.94 8.84
C ILE A 137 -3.88 30.77 8.50
N THR A 138 -2.61 30.94 8.84
CA THR A 138 -1.56 29.92 8.66
C THR A 138 -1.02 29.40 9.99
N ASN A 139 -1.24 30.13 11.10
CA ASN A 139 -0.79 29.73 12.44
C ASN A 139 -1.88 30.02 13.48
N ILE A 140 -1.94 29.18 14.51
CA ILE A 140 -2.71 29.47 15.74
C ILE A 140 -1.74 29.57 16.91
N ARG A 141 -1.99 30.52 17.82
CA ARG A 141 -1.21 30.69 19.04
C ARG A 141 -2.13 30.81 20.25
N ILE A 142 -2.03 29.85 21.18
CA ILE A 142 -2.76 29.88 22.44
C ILE A 142 -1.83 30.44 23.53
N THR A 143 -2.20 31.57 24.11
CA THR A 143 -1.29 32.34 24.98
C THR A 143 -1.45 32.01 26.46
N GLY A 144 -2.65 31.64 26.92
CA GLY A 144 -2.93 31.24 28.30
C GLY A 144 -3.76 29.96 28.41
N PRO A 145 -4.03 29.47 29.64
CA PRO A 145 -4.85 28.28 29.86
C PRO A 145 -6.26 28.46 29.29
N LEU A 146 -6.65 27.60 28.35
CA LEU A 146 -7.93 27.65 27.64
C LEU A 146 -8.77 26.42 28.02
N LYS A 147 -9.84 26.63 28.78
CA LYS A 147 -10.76 25.56 29.20
C LYS A 147 -11.88 25.42 28.18
N LEU A 148 -12.03 24.23 27.63
CA LEU A 148 -13.10 23.89 26.70
C LEU A 148 -14.04 22.88 27.39
N GLU A 149 -15.24 23.34 27.73
CA GLU A 149 -16.28 22.52 28.36
C GLU A 149 -17.45 22.27 27.38
N GLY A 150 -18.23 21.22 27.63
CA GLY A 150 -19.41 20.92 26.83
C GLY A 150 -19.07 20.74 25.34
N SER A 151 -19.79 21.46 24.48
CA SER A 151 -19.59 21.42 23.02
C SER A 151 -18.67 22.53 22.49
N ALA A 152 -17.97 23.25 23.37
CA ALA A 152 -17.04 24.31 22.97
C ALA A 152 -15.87 23.88 22.07
N PRO A 153 -15.32 22.65 22.13
CA PRO A 153 -14.30 22.24 21.16
C PRO A 153 -14.85 22.05 19.75
N ALA A 154 -16.15 21.76 19.60
CA ALA A 154 -16.74 21.45 18.31
C ALA A 154 -16.53 22.62 17.33
N SER A 155 -16.02 22.32 16.14
CA SER A 155 -15.71 23.32 15.09
C SER A 155 -14.66 24.41 15.45
N LEU A 156 -14.00 24.36 16.61
CA LEU A 156 -13.12 25.44 17.09
C LEU A 156 -11.97 25.77 16.13
N PHE A 157 -11.35 24.75 15.53
CA PHE A 157 -10.26 24.86 14.57
C PHE A 157 -10.64 24.22 13.24
N SER A 158 -11.83 24.54 12.74
CA SER A 158 -12.39 23.91 11.55
C SER A 158 -12.26 24.80 10.32
N TRP A 159 -12.11 24.17 9.15
CA TRP A 159 -11.99 24.78 7.82
C TRP A 159 -10.81 25.74 7.68
N MET A 160 -9.69 25.50 8.36
CA MET A 160 -8.51 26.34 8.22
C MET A 160 -7.54 25.70 7.21
N GLU A 161 -7.88 25.75 5.92
CA GLU A 161 -7.20 24.96 4.88
C GLU A 161 -5.69 25.26 4.75
N ASN A 162 -5.29 26.50 5.05
CA ASN A 162 -3.91 26.98 5.01
C ASN A 162 -3.17 26.91 6.36
N LEU A 163 -3.80 26.36 7.41
CA LEU A 163 -3.21 26.21 8.74
C LEU A 163 -2.02 25.24 8.71
N LYS A 164 -0.84 25.71 9.16
CA LYS A 164 0.41 24.94 9.16
C LYS A 164 0.82 24.46 10.54
N SER A 165 0.52 25.25 11.58
CA SER A 165 0.91 24.96 12.96
C SER A 165 -0.04 25.56 14.00
N ILE A 166 -0.16 24.86 15.12
CA ILE A 166 -0.89 25.30 16.31
C ILE A 166 0.08 25.27 17.49
N ASP A 167 0.41 26.45 18.02
CA ASP A 167 1.25 26.62 19.19
C ASP A 167 0.40 26.75 20.47
N GLY A 168 0.83 26.08 21.54
CA GLY A 168 0.17 26.15 22.85
C GLY A 168 -0.93 25.12 23.08
N MET A 169 -0.92 24.00 22.35
CA MET A 169 -1.83 22.87 22.57
C MET A 169 -1.78 22.31 24.01
N ASP A 170 -0.64 22.45 24.69
CA ASP A 170 -0.45 22.07 26.09
C ASP A 170 -1.25 22.94 27.09
N LYS A 171 -1.82 24.05 26.61
CA LYS A 171 -2.64 24.98 27.42
C LYS A 171 -4.13 24.72 27.29
N ILE A 172 -4.55 23.80 26.41
CA ILE A 172 -5.96 23.42 26.27
C ILE A 172 -6.31 22.39 27.34
N ASP A 173 -7.36 22.67 28.11
CA ASP A 173 -8.00 21.74 29.04
C ASP A 173 -9.35 21.30 28.46
N THR A 174 -9.44 20.02 28.07
CA THR A 174 -10.65 19.41 27.51
C THR A 174 -11.35 18.46 28.50
N SER A 175 -10.97 18.45 29.78
CA SER A 175 -11.45 17.47 30.77
C SER A 175 -12.97 17.46 30.99
N LYS A 176 -13.68 18.47 30.49
CA LYS A 176 -15.14 18.58 30.54
C LYS A 176 -15.80 18.72 29.17
N ALA A 177 -15.05 18.46 28.09
CA ALA A 177 -15.60 18.42 26.75
C ALA A 177 -16.50 17.20 26.60
N THR A 178 -17.69 17.40 26.02
CA THR A 178 -18.63 16.33 25.66
C THR A 178 -18.76 16.15 24.16
N ASP A 179 -18.43 17.18 23.37
CA ASP A 179 -18.50 17.15 21.90
C ASP A 179 -17.23 17.79 21.31
N MET A 180 -16.52 17.01 20.50
CA MET A 180 -15.34 17.41 19.75
C MET A 180 -15.53 17.28 18.23
N SER A 181 -16.79 17.19 17.79
CA SER A 181 -17.14 17.03 16.38
C SER A 181 -16.53 18.17 15.55
N THR A 182 -16.03 17.83 14.37
CA THR A 182 -15.46 18.76 13.37
C THR A 182 -14.28 19.63 13.86
N MET A 183 -13.72 19.39 15.05
CA MET A 183 -12.78 20.31 15.71
C MET A 183 -11.60 20.71 14.84
N PHE A 184 -11.04 19.79 14.04
CA PHE A 184 -9.93 20.03 13.09
C PHE A 184 -10.31 19.69 11.64
N MET A 185 -11.61 19.73 11.32
CA MET A 185 -12.09 19.32 10.01
C MET A 185 -11.56 20.27 8.93
N ARG A 186 -11.01 19.72 7.84
CA ARG A 186 -10.45 20.44 6.67
C ARG A 186 -9.22 21.31 6.93
N ASP A 187 -8.41 21.01 7.94
CA ASP A 187 -7.09 21.65 8.10
C ASP A 187 -6.05 21.00 7.17
N PHE A 188 -6.20 21.22 5.86
CA PHE A 188 -5.48 20.51 4.79
C PHE A 188 -3.96 20.63 4.89
N SER A 189 -3.46 21.80 5.28
CA SER A 189 -2.03 22.14 5.33
C SER A 189 -1.33 21.74 6.63
N LEU A 190 -2.06 21.22 7.62
CA LEU A 190 -1.50 20.92 8.94
C LEU A 190 -0.55 19.72 8.85
N THR A 191 0.70 19.88 9.30
CA THR A 191 1.74 18.83 9.17
C THR A 191 2.07 18.11 10.46
N SER A 192 1.63 18.64 11.61
CA SER A 192 1.76 18.04 12.92
C SER A 192 0.66 18.53 13.86
N LEU A 193 0.19 17.64 14.72
CA LEU A 193 -0.81 17.95 15.73
C LEU A 193 -0.46 17.18 17.02
N ASP A 194 -0.25 17.91 18.12
CA ASP A 194 0.00 17.32 19.44
C ASP A 194 -1.29 17.34 20.26
N LEU A 195 -1.84 16.16 20.53
CA LEU A 195 -3.06 15.94 21.30
C LEU A 195 -2.76 15.40 22.70
N SER A 196 -1.51 15.46 23.16
CA SER A 196 -1.07 14.76 24.37
C SER A 196 -1.62 15.35 25.67
N SER A 197 -2.18 16.56 25.64
CA SER A 197 -2.90 17.24 26.72
C SER A 197 -4.41 16.94 26.76
N PHE A 198 -4.96 16.34 25.71
CA PHE A 198 -6.41 16.12 25.61
C PHE A 198 -6.85 15.03 26.59
N ASP A 199 -7.88 15.36 27.36
CA ASP A 199 -8.70 14.41 28.11
C ASP A 199 -10.02 14.26 27.36
N THR A 200 -10.32 13.05 26.91
CA THR A 200 -11.53 12.73 26.13
C THR A 200 -12.53 11.87 26.90
N SER A 201 -12.32 11.65 28.20
CA SER A 201 -13.11 10.71 29.03
C SER A 201 -14.60 11.09 29.22
N MET A 202 -14.99 12.30 28.80
CA MET A 202 -16.38 12.78 28.81
C MET A 202 -16.97 12.94 27.40
N VAL A 203 -16.18 12.73 26.34
CA VAL A 203 -16.61 13.00 24.97
C VAL A 203 -17.54 11.89 24.48
N THR A 204 -18.67 12.29 23.89
CA THR A 204 -19.66 11.40 23.27
C THR A 204 -19.68 11.50 21.75
N ASP A 205 -19.27 12.63 21.16
CA ASP A 205 -19.22 12.83 19.71
C ASP A 205 -17.81 13.26 19.26
N MET A 206 -17.23 12.48 18.33
CA MET A 206 -15.94 12.75 17.67
C MET A 206 -16.08 12.78 16.14
N SER A 207 -17.30 12.95 15.62
CA SER A 207 -17.57 12.93 14.19
C SER A 207 -16.78 14.01 13.45
N TYR A 208 -16.23 13.66 12.29
CA TYR A 208 -15.42 14.53 11.44
C TYR A 208 -14.18 15.16 12.10
N MET A 209 -13.79 14.77 13.33
CA MET A 209 -12.78 15.50 14.11
C MET A 209 -11.46 15.70 13.36
N PHE A 210 -11.02 14.71 12.58
CA PHE A 210 -9.79 14.76 11.76
C PHE A 210 -10.07 14.63 10.26
N SER A 211 -11.31 14.88 9.83
CA SER A 211 -11.69 14.79 8.43
C SER A 211 -10.97 15.83 7.59
N GLY A 212 -10.50 15.43 6.40
CA GLY A 212 -9.88 16.31 5.41
C GLY A 212 -8.37 16.47 5.53
N PHE A 213 -7.66 15.91 6.53
CA PHE A 213 -6.21 16.09 6.59
C PHE A 213 -5.49 15.57 5.33
N GLN A 214 -4.87 16.48 4.56
CA GLN A 214 -4.12 16.15 3.34
C GLN A 214 -2.60 16.07 3.60
N SER A 215 -2.06 16.91 4.49
CA SER A 215 -0.61 17.00 4.75
C SER A 215 -0.14 16.23 5.99
N LEU A 216 -1.03 15.93 6.93
CA LEU A 216 -0.71 15.20 8.15
C LEU A 216 -0.51 13.72 7.85
N THR A 217 0.70 13.19 8.07
CA THR A 217 1.03 11.79 7.68
C THR A 217 0.87 10.76 8.79
N GLY A 218 0.70 11.19 10.03
CA GLY A 218 0.49 10.33 11.19
C GLY A 218 -0.11 11.12 12.35
N LEU A 219 -0.91 10.42 13.16
CA LEU A 219 -1.68 10.99 14.25
C LEU A 219 -1.57 10.08 15.48
N ASP A 220 -1.25 10.66 16.65
CA ASP A 220 -1.16 9.93 17.92
C ASP A 220 -2.44 10.14 18.73
N ILE A 221 -3.30 9.11 18.76
CA ILE A 221 -4.54 9.05 19.53
C ILE A 221 -4.44 8.07 20.71
N SER A 222 -3.23 7.67 21.10
CA SER A 222 -3.02 6.60 22.09
C SER A 222 -3.48 6.93 23.52
N LYS A 223 -3.79 8.20 23.79
CA LYS A 223 -4.31 8.69 25.07
C LYS A 223 -5.82 8.90 25.08
N PHE A 224 -6.50 8.72 23.95
CA PHE A 224 -7.93 8.93 23.88
C PHE A 224 -8.63 7.84 24.70
N ASP A 225 -9.48 8.27 25.63
CA ASP A 225 -10.52 7.46 26.23
C ASP A 225 -11.79 7.65 25.39
N THR A 226 -12.24 6.60 24.72
CA THR A 226 -13.41 6.62 23.83
C THR A 226 -14.58 5.78 24.35
N ALA A 227 -14.54 5.32 25.60
CA ALA A 227 -15.55 4.40 26.15
C ALA A 227 -16.99 4.96 26.11
N LYS A 228 -17.14 6.29 26.09
CA LYS A 228 -18.43 6.99 26.01
C LYS A 228 -18.79 7.50 24.61
N VAL A 229 -17.90 7.36 23.63
CA VAL A 229 -18.13 7.89 22.29
C VAL A 229 -19.19 7.03 21.59
N THR A 230 -20.23 7.66 21.07
CA THR A 230 -21.31 7.02 20.32
C THR A 230 -21.23 7.32 18.82
N ASN A 231 -20.60 8.42 18.43
CA ASN A 231 -20.46 8.85 17.03
C ASN A 231 -18.99 9.05 16.64
N MET A 232 -18.51 8.24 15.69
CA MET A 232 -17.19 8.33 15.07
C MET A 232 -17.27 8.54 13.55
N SER A 233 -18.42 8.97 13.04
CA SER A 233 -18.62 9.14 11.60
C SER A 233 -17.59 10.11 11.01
N TYR A 234 -17.02 9.77 9.85
CA TYR A 234 -15.96 10.55 9.16
C TYR A 234 -14.70 10.88 9.98
N MET A 235 -14.53 10.33 11.18
CA MET A 235 -13.48 10.78 12.12
C MET A 235 -12.08 10.72 11.52
N PHE A 236 -11.79 9.70 10.71
CA PHE A 236 -10.50 9.49 10.03
C PHE A 236 -10.61 9.54 8.50
N SER A 237 -11.55 10.34 7.98
CA SER A 237 -11.65 10.66 6.55
C SER A 237 -10.48 11.56 6.11
N ALA A 238 -9.27 11.00 6.08
CA ALA A 238 -8.02 11.76 6.05
C ALA A 238 -7.02 11.15 5.06
N PRO A 239 -6.99 11.61 3.79
CA PRO A 239 -6.16 11.02 2.74
C PRO A 239 -4.65 11.13 3.01
N GLY A 240 -4.21 12.12 3.79
CA GLY A 240 -2.80 12.33 4.13
C GLY A 240 -2.22 11.29 5.09
N LEU A 241 -3.05 10.62 5.89
CA LEU A 241 -2.58 9.67 6.91
C LEU A 241 -1.98 8.43 6.25
N THR A 242 -0.73 8.13 6.57
CA THR A 242 -0.01 6.95 6.05
C THR A 242 0.10 5.81 7.06
N SER A 243 -0.14 6.11 8.34
CA SER A 243 -0.23 5.15 9.43
C SER A 243 -1.13 5.68 10.53
N LEU A 244 -1.99 4.81 11.06
CA LEU A 244 -2.88 5.11 12.18
C LEU A 244 -2.97 3.88 13.09
N ASP A 245 -2.74 4.06 14.39
CA ASP A 245 -2.94 3.02 15.40
C ASP A 245 -4.29 3.24 16.07
N VAL A 246 -5.29 2.42 15.69
CA VAL A 246 -6.65 2.45 16.23
C VAL A 246 -6.86 1.42 17.34
N SER A 247 -5.80 0.74 17.80
CA SER A 247 -5.94 -0.39 18.73
C SER A 247 -6.28 0.00 20.17
N THR A 248 -6.23 1.30 20.49
CA THR A 248 -6.61 1.88 21.78
C THR A 248 -8.05 2.36 21.83
N LEU A 249 -8.73 2.45 20.69
CA LEU A 249 -10.12 2.88 20.64
C LEU A 249 -11.01 1.80 21.25
N ASP A 250 -11.79 2.20 22.26
CA ASP A 250 -12.95 1.46 22.71
C ASP A 250 -14.14 1.88 21.82
N THR A 251 -14.67 0.94 21.04
CA THR A 251 -15.78 1.17 20.12
C THR A 251 -17.07 0.50 20.57
N SER A 252 -17.13 -0.10 21.77
CA SER A 252 -18.28 -0.90 22.22
C SER A 252 -19.58 -0.10 22.35
N SER A 253 -19.47 1.22 22.50
CA SER A 253 -20.60 2.15 22.62
C SER A 253 -20.94 2.87 21.31
N VAL A 254 -20.13 2.68 20.25
CA VAL A 254 -20.27 3.44 19.00
C VAL A 254 -21.42 2.89 18.19
N THR A 255 -22.40 3.74 17.90
CA THR A 255 -23.58 3.42 17.08
C THR A 255 -23.42 3.89 15.64
N ASP A 256 -22.63 4.95 15.39
CA ASP A 256 -22.38 5.48 14.05
C ASP A 256 -20.88 5.42 13.71
N MET A 257 -20.54 4.52 12.77
CA MET A 257 -19.21 4.34 12.19
C MET A 257 -19.18 4.74 10.70
N SER A 258 -20.22 5.43 10.22
CA SER A 258 -20.35 5.75 8.81
C SER A 258 -19.18 6.60 8.32
N TYR A 259 -18.62 6.22 7.17
CA TYR A 259 -17.52 6.92 6.51
C TYR A 259 -16.26 7.11 7.38
N MET A 260 -16.10 6.37 8.48
CA MET A 260 -15.05 6.58 9.47
C MET A 260 -13.64 6.62 8.84
N PHE A 261 -13.38 5.82 7.81
CA PHE A 261 -12.12 5.80 7.07
C PHE A 261 -12.29 6.18 5.59
N THR A 262 -13.38 6.85 5.20
CA THR A 262 -13.60 7.17 3.78
C THR A 262 -12.47 8.02 3.21
N GLY A 263 -12.02 7.73 1.99
CA GLY A 263 -10.96 8.49 1.33
C GLY A 263 -9.59 8.43 2.04
N ALA A 264 -9.37 7.53 3.00
CA ALA A 264 -8.09 7.35 3.69
C ALA A 264 -7.03 6.66 2.80
N ALA A 265 -6.87 7.13 1.56
CA ALA A 265 -6.07 6.54 0.50
C ALA A 265 -4.55 6.45 0.83
N GLY A 266 -4.05 7.24 1.78
CA GLY A 266 -2.69 7.14 2.28
C GLY A 266 -2.43 5.89 3.14
N LEU A 267 -3.47 5.30 3.75
CA LEU A 267 -3.35 4.13 4.61
C LEU A 267 -3.20 2.87 3.75
N THR A 268 -2.07 2.18 3.88
CA THR A 268 -1.82 0.91 3.18
C THR A 268 -2.19 -0.33 3.98
N SER A 269 -2.40 -0.17 5.29
CA SER A 269 -2.82 -1.22 6.20
C SER A 269 -3.51 -0.59 7.41
N LEU A 270 -4.57 -1.22 7.89
CA LEU A 270 -5.31 -0.79 9.08
C LEU A 270 -5.69 -2.02 9.91
N ASP A 271 -5.31 -2.01 11.20
CA ASP A 271 -5.64 -3.10 12.13
C ASP A 271 -6.91 -2.76 12.90
N VAL A 272 -8.05 -3.20 12.39
CA VAL A 272 -9.37 -3.05 13.03
C VAL A 272 -9.75 -4.24 13.91
N SER A 273 -8.80 -5.15 14.21
CA SER A 273 -9.10 -6.38 14.98
C SER A 273 -9.52 -6.12 16.43
N LYS A 274 -9.44 -4.87 16.90
CA LYS A 274 -9.85 -4.45 18.24
C LYS A 274 -11.21 -3.78 18.30
N PHE A 275 -11.85 -3.55 17.17
CA PHE A 275 -13.16 -2.95 17.14
C PHE A 275 -14.17 -3.94 17.70
N ASP A 276 -14.95 -3.47 18.68
CA ASP A 276 -16.22 -4.05 19.07
C ASP A 276 -17.31 -3.30 18.31
N THR A 277 -17.98 -3.98 17.39
CA THR A 277 -19.04 -3.39 16.55
C THR A 277 -20.44 -3.83 16.98
N SER A 278 -20.58 -4.50 18.12
CA SER A 278 -21.85 -5.08 18.58
C SER A 278 -22.96 -4.05 18.89
N SER A 279 -22.61 -2.76 18.95
CA SER A 279 -23.54 -1.64 19.09
C SER A 279 -23.73 -0.81 17.81
N ALA A 280 -22.97 -1.09 16.75
CA ALA A 280 -23.01 -0.31 15.53
C ALA A 280 -24.36 -0.49 14.80
N ILE A 281 -24.94 0.64 14.39
CA ILE A 281 -26.20 0.72 13.64
C ILE A 281 -25.90 1.16 12.19
N ASN A 282 -25.00 2.13 12.00
CA ASN A 282 -24.62 2.65 10.69
C ASN A 282 -23.14 2.39 10.38
N MET A 283 -22.87 1.68 9.28
CA MET A 283 -21.52 1.44 8.73
C MET A 283 -21.40 1.89 7.26
N SER A 284 -22.35 2.69 6.77
CA SER A 284 -22.33 3.18 5.39
C SER A 284 -21.00 3.86 5.06
N GLY A 285 -20.43 3.57 3.90
CA GLY A 285 -19.20 4.20 3.42
C GLY A 285 -17.94 4.00 4.25
N MET A 286 -17.94 3.12 5.28
CA MET A 286 -16.86 3.06 6.28
C MET A 286 -15.44 2.98 5.68
N PHE A 287 -15.27 2.24 4.59
CA PHE A 287 -14.01 2.08 3.86
C PHE A 287 -14.08 2.59 2.41
N SER A 288 -15.09 3.40 2.07
CA SER A 288 -15.24 3.95 0.73
C SER A 288 -14.02 4.77 0.32
N TRP A 289 -13.63 4.76 -0.96
CA TRP A 289 -12.48 5.48 -1.51
C TRP A 289 -11.14 5.21 -0.80
N SER A 290 -11.03 4.12 -0.04
CA SER A 290 -9.81 3.74 0.69
C SER A 290 -8.85 2.95 -0.19
N GLU A 291 -8.48 3.51 -1.35
CA GLU A 291 -7.72 2.84 -2.41
C GLU A 291 -6.35 2.29 -1.97
N GLY A 292 -5.77 2.87 -0.90
CA GLY A 292 -4.49 2.41 -0.35
C GLY A 292 -4.59 1.07 0.39
N LEU A 293 -5.75 0.73 0.97
CA LEU A 293 -5.90 -0.45 1.81
C LEU A 293 -5.88 -1.72 0.96
N THR A 294 -4.89 -2.58 1.18
CA THR A 294 -4.74 -3.82 0.40
C THR A 294 -5.36 -5.05 1.04
N SER A 295 -5.73 -4.96 2.33
CA SER A 295 -6.33 -6.06 3.08
C SER A 295 -7.03 -5.53 4.33
N LEU A 296 -8.15 -6.15 4.70
CA LEU A 296 -8.86 -5.89 5.94
C LEU A 296 -9.19 -7.22 6.63
N ASP A 297 -8.94 -7.29 7.94
CA ASP A 297 -9.36 -8.41 8.78
C ASP A 297 -10.63 -7.99 9.55
N LEU A 298 -11.77 -8.50 9.08
CA LEU A 298 -13.10 -8.16 9.59
C LEU A 298 -13.69 -9.27 10.45
N SER A 299 -12.90 -10.29 10.84
CA SER A 299 -13.43 -11.49 11.50
C SER A 299 -14.09 -11.24 12.85
N ASN A 300 -13.81 -10.09 13.48
CA ASN A 300 -14.37 -9.69 14.78
C ASN A 300 -15.58 -8.77 14.65
N PHE A 301 -15.99 -8.39 13.44
CA PHE A 301 -17.14 -7.53 13.25
C PHE A 301 -18.42 -8.32 13.54
N ASP A 302 -19.13 -7.89 14.58
CA ASP A 302 -20.53 -8.22 14.81
C ASP A 302 -21.40 -7.18 14.10
N THR A 303 -22.08 -7.59 13.03
CA THR A 303 -22.95 -6.71 12.24
C THR A 303 -24.43 -6.93 12.52
N SER A 304 -24.77 -7.73 13.53
CA SER A 304 -26.14 -8.19 13.78
C SER A 304 -27.14 -7.06 14.05
N LYS A 305 -26.69 -5.86 14.44
CA LYS A 305 -27.54 -4.66 14.63
C LYS A 305 -27.46 -3.62 13.53
N VAL A 306 -26.57 -3.81 12.56
CA VAL A 306 -26.34 -2.81 11.50
C VAL A 306 -27.56 -2.78 10.58
N THR A 307 -28.04 -1.57 10.30
CA THR A 307 -29.17 -1.32 9.39
C THR A 307 -28.74 -0.73 8.05
N ASP A 308 -27.56 -0.08 7.98
CA ASP A 308 -27.05 0.56 6.77
C ASP A 308 -25.57 0.21 6.52
N MET A 309 -25.31 -0.38 5.34
CA MET A 309 -23.99 -0.70 4.79
C MET A 309 -23.83 -0.16 3.36
N SER A 310 -24.66 0.80 2.96
CA SER A 310 -24.55 1.43 1.64
C SER A 310 -23.13 1.98 1.43
N TRP A 311 -22.59 1.79 0.23
CA TRP A 311 -21.26 2.27 -0.16
C TRP A 311 -20.09 1.80 0.71
N MET A 312 -20.25 0.79 1.59
CA MET A 312 -19.24 0.43 2.60
C MET A 312 -17.83 0.22 2.04
N TYR A 313 -17.71 -0.37 0.85
CA TYR A 313 -16.45 -0.59 0.16
C TYR A 313 -16.33 0.18 -1.16
N ASN A 314 -17.30 1.02 -1.54
CA ASN A 314 -17.30 1.72 -2.83
C ASN A 314 -15.95 2.39 -3.14
N GLN A 315 -15.36 2.08 -4.30
CA GLN A 315 -14.05 2.59 -4.74
C GLN A 315 -12.87 2.17 -3.84
N ALA A 316 -12.98 1.08 -3.07
CA ALA A 316 -11.87 0.52 -2.29
C ALA A 316 -10.99 -0.39 -3.17
N THR A 317 -10.50 0.16 -4.28
CA THR A 317 -9.82 -0.59 -5.36
C THR A 317 -8.51 -1.27 -4.94
N GLY A 318 -7.96 -0.98 -3.76
CA GLY A 318 -6.82 -1.71 -3.20
C GLY A 318 -7.17 -3.09 -2.66
N LEU A 319 -8.44 -3.33 -2.29
CA LEU A 319 -8.89 -4.58 -1.70
C LEU A 319 -9.13 -5.62 -2.80
N THR A 320 -8.31 -6.68 -2.80
CA THR A 320 -8.43 -7.78 -3.76
C THR A 320 -9.23 -8.96 -3.21
N HIS A 321 -9.30 -9.08 -1.88
CA HIS A 321 -9.98 -10.16 -1.16
C HIS A 321 -10.77 -9.59 0.02
N LEU A 322 -12.01 -10.03 0.20
CA LEU A 322 -12.82 -9.75 1.38
C LEU A 322 -13.43 -11.04 1.96
N ASP A 323 -13.28 -11.21 3.27
CA ASP A 323 -13.96 -12.26 4.03
C ASP A 323 -15.05 -11.62 4.88
N LEU A 324 -16.30 -11.76 4.43
CA LEU A 324 -17.52 -11.31 5.10
C LEU A 324 -18.28 -12.49 5.72
N SER A 325 -17.60 -13.61 6.01
CA SER A 325 -18.26 -14.81 6.56
C SER A 325 -18.84 -14.62 7.97
N SER A 326 -18.35 -13.63 8.72
CA SER A 326 -18.91 -13.28 10.03
C SER A 326 -20.12 -12.34 9.95
N PHE A 327 -20.43 -11.77 8.78
CA PHE A 327 -21.47 -10.76 8.66
C PHE A 327 -22.84 -11.40 8.84
N ASP A 328 -23.60 -10.83 9.77
CA ASP A 328 -25.04 -11.05 9.95
C ASP A 328 -25.76 -9.83 9.40
N THR A 329 -26.33 -9.95 8.20
CA THR A 329 -27.03 -8.84 7.53
C THR A 329 -28.54 -8.95 7.68
N VAL A 330 -29.04 -9.72 8.66
CA VAL A 330 -30.48 -9.93 8.83
C VAL A 330 -31.24 -8.62 9.11
N ASN A 331 -30.59 -7.65 9.74
CA ASN A 331 -31.18 -6.35 10.07
C ASN A 331 -30.77 -5.24 9.10
N VAL A 332 -29.94 -5.54 8.10
CA VAL A 332 -29.52 -4.56 7.11
C VAL A 332 -30.67 -4.28 6.16
N ILE A 333 -30.96 -2.99 5.97
CA ILE A 333 -32.02 -2.47 5.11
C ILE A 333 -31.41 -1.90 3.82
N ASN A 334 -30.23 -1.27 3.92
CA ASN A 334 -29.58 -0.61 2.79
C ASN A 334 -28.15 -1.17 2.56
N VAL A 335 -27.89 -1.62 1.33
CA VAL A 335 -26.58 -2.08 0.83
C VAL A 335 -26.26 -1.46 -0.54
N GLU A 336 -26.96 -0.38 -0.90
CA GLU A 336 -26.81 0.29 -2.18
C GLU A 336 -25.35 0.63 -2.45
N GLY A 337 -24.86 0.19 -3.60
CA GLY A 337 -23.52 0.50 -4.09
C GLY A 337 -22.39 0.01 -3.20
N MET A 338 -22.64 -0.97 -2.32
CA MET A 338 -21.67 -1.46 -1.34
C MET A 338 -20.31 -1.81 -1.96
N PHE A 339 -20.30 -2.37 -3.18
CA PHE A 339 -19.10 -2.75 -3.94
C PHE A 339 -18.91 -1.96 -5.24
N ASN A 340 -19.59 -0.81 -5.40
CA ASN A 340 -19.56 -0.06 -6.65
C ASN A 340 -18.12 0.36 -6.98
N ASN A 341 -17.71 0.13 -8.23
CA ASN A 341 -16.38 0.43 -8.77
C ASN A 341 -15.20 -0.28 -8.06
N ASP A 342 -15.43 -1.36 -7.31
CA ASP A 342 -14.37 -2.18 -6.70
C ASP A 342 -13.72 -3.13 -7.72
N SER A 343 -13.12 -2.54 -8.74
CA SER A 343 -12.62 -3.20 -9.96
C SER A 343 -11.52 -4.24 -9.74
N ASN A 344 -10.92 -4.33 -8.55
CA ASN A 344 -9.89 -5.33 -8.22
C ASN A 344 -10.34 -6.37 -7.19
N LEU A 345 -11.54 -6.22 -6.60
CA LEU A 345 -12.06 -7.22 -5.68
C LEU A 345 -12.36 -8.48 -6.49
N SER A 346 -11.54 -9.51 -6.29
CA SER A 346 -11.54 -10.74 -7.09
C SER A 346 -11.82 -12.00 -6.30
N THR A 347 -11.82 -11.90 -4.97
CA THR A 347 -12.26 -12.96 -4.07
C THR A 347 -13.18 -12.37 -3.00
N LEU A 348 -14.36 -12.95 -2.85
CA LEU A 348 -15.35 -12.57 -1.86
C LEU A 348 -15.86 -13.81 -1.14
N LYS A 349 -15.72 -13.87 0.18
CA LYS A 349 -16.25 -14.97 1.00
C LYS A 349 -17.43 -14.49 1.81
N LEU A 350 -18.56 -15.19 1.70
CA LEU A 350 -19.83 -14.83 2.31
C LEU A 350 -20.30 -15.94 3.25
N GLY A 351 -20.85 -15.55 4.40
CA GLY A 351 -21.39 -16.45 5.41
C GLY A 351 -22.89 -16.68 5.22
N SER A 352 -23.46 -17.69 5.88
CA SER A 352 -24.87 -18.08 5.72
C SER A 352 -25.88 -16.97 6.07
N LYS A 353 -25.45 -15.96 6.83
CA LYS A 353 -26.25 -14.79 7.21
C LYS A 353 -25.93 -13.51 6.43
N ALA A 354 -24.94 -13.55 5.53
CA ALA A 354 -24.59 -12.44 4.69
C ALA A 354 -25.48 -12.42 3.43
N PHE A 355 -26.15 -11.30 3.20
CA PHE A 355 -27.01 -10.99 2.05
C PHE A 355 -28.17 -11.97 1.81
N ASN A 356 -28.66 -12.67 2.84
CA ASN A 356 -29.67 -13.74 2.72
C ASN A 356 -31.14 -13.26 2.52
N LYS A 357 -31.36 -11.96 2.30
CA LYS A 357 -32.69 -11.32 2.27
C LYS A 357 -33.13 -10.74 0.93
N GLY A 358 -32.41 -10.99 -0.17
CA GLY A 358 -32.83 -10.39 -1.43
C GLY A 358 -32.41 -8.94 -1.60
N LEU A 359 -31.38 -8.48 -0.89
CA LEU A 359 -31.01 -7.06 -0.83
C LEU A 359 -30.56 -6.53 -2.20
N ASP A 360 -31.39 -5.69 -2.81
CA ASP A 360 -31.12 -5.01 -4.08
C ASP A 360 -30.00 -3.95 -3.92
N GLY A 361 -29.23 -3.70 -4.99
CA GLY A 361 -28.17 -2.69 -5.02
C GLY A 361 -26.80 -3.11 -4.49
N SER A 362 -26.64 -4.34 -3.97
CA SER A 362 -25.33 -4.93 -3.59
C SER A 362 -24.61 -5.61 -4.75
N ALA A 363 -24.66 -4.99 -5.94
CA ALA A 363 -24.14 -5.59 -7.15
C ALA A 363 -22.69 -6.04 -6.98
N LEU A 364 -22.44 -7.32 -7.25
CA LEU A 364 -21.08 -7.84 -7.25
C LEU A 364 -20.24 -6.99 -8.24
N PRO A 365 -19.00 -6.65 -7.90
CA PRO A 365 -18.22 -5.78 -8.76
C PRO A 365 -18.06 -6.40 -10.14
N GLY A 366 -18.43 -5.61 -11.15
CA GLY A 366 -18.26 -5.97 -12.54
C GLY A 366 -16.78 -6.00 -12.92
N HIS A 367 -16.42 -6.91 -13.80
CA HIS A 367 -15.09 -7.02 -14.40
C HIS A 367 -15.22 -7.39 -15.88
N SER A 368 -14.23 -7.03 -16.68
CA SER A 368 -14.25 -7.35 -18.12
C SER A 368 -13.57 -8.67 -18.41
N SER A 369 -14.03 -9.35 -19.45
CA SER A 369 -13.31 -10.51 -19.98
C SER A 369 -11.86 -10.13 -20.27
N ALA A 370 -10.96 -11.05 -19.96
CA ALA A 370 -9.53 -10.92 -20.11
C ALA A 370 -8.85 -9.90 -19.18
N SER A 371 -9.52 -9.43 -18.11
CA SER A 371 -8.89 -8.71 -17.00
C SER A 371 -7.93 -9.63 -16.24
N ALA A 372 -6.74 -9.14 -15.87
CA ALA A 372 -5.82 -9.93 -15.04
C ALA A 372 -6.42 -10.07 -13.64
N ILE A 373 -6.45 -11.28 -13.09
CA ILE A 373 -6.96 -11.53 -11.74
C ILE A 373 -5.93 -11.02 -10.74
N PRO A 374 -6.28 -9.99 -9.93
CA PRO A 374 -5.38 -9.44 -8.93
C PRO A 374 -4.84 -10.53 -7.99
N ASP A 375 -3.56 -10.43 -7.64
CA ASP A 375 -2.84 -11.34 -6.73
C ASP A 375 -2.83 -12.85 -7.07
N SER A 376 -3.33 -13.25 -8.25
CA SER A 376 -3.27 -14.64 -8.72
C SER A 376 -1.83 -15.12 -8.97
N ASN A 377 -1.52 -16.35 -8.55
CA ASN A 377 -0.21 -16.96 -8.79
C ASN A 377 -0.31 -18.48 -9.05
N PRO A 378 -0.12 -18.95 -10.30
CA PRO A 378 0.30 -18.20 -11.48
C PRO A 378 -0.77 -17.19 -11.96
N VAL A 379 -0.35 -16.17 -12.71
CA VAL A 379 -1.26 -15.13 -13.21
C VAL A 379 -2.38 -15.75 -14.05
N ARG A 380 -3.62 -15.44 -13.68
CA ARG A 380 -4.85 -15.85 -14.38
C ARG A 380 -5.59 -14.64 -14.92
N TYR A 381 -6.53 -14.88 -15.82
CA TYR A 381 -7.37 -13.86 -16.43
C TYR A 381 -8.84 -14.24 -16.27
N ALA A 382 -9.68 -13.21 -16.13
CA ALA A 382 -11.12 -13.39 -16.13
C ALA A 382 -11.58 -13.84 -17.53
N THR A 383 -12.56 -14.74 -17.61
CA THR A 383 -13.12 -15.24 -18.88
C THR A 383 -14.47 -14.60 -19.21
N GLY A 384 -15.09 -13.91 -18.26
CA GLY A 384 -16.33 -13.16 -18.42
C GLY A 384 -16.58 -12.25 -17.22
N PRO A 385 -17.76 -11.61 -17.12
CA PRO A 385 -18.10 -10.70 -16.04
C PRO A 385 -18.72 -11.39 -14.81
N GLY A 386 -18.92 -12.72 -14.87
CA GLY A 386 -19.56 -13.48 -13.80
C GLY A 386 -18.60 -13.79 -12.65
N TRP A 387 -19.15 -14.26 -11.55
CA TRP A 387 -18.39 -14.77 -10.41
C TRP A 387 -18.57 -16.29 -10.32
N LEU A 388 -17.55 -17.05 -9.95
CA LEU A 388 -17.62 -18.51 -9.76
C LEU A 388 -17.56 -18.84 -8.28
N ALA A 389 -18.47 -19.68 -7.82
CA ALA A 389 -18.33 -20.34 -6.53
C ALA A 389 -17.11 -21.29 -6.54
N VAL A 390 -16.35 -21.32 -5.45
CA VAL A 390 -15.18 -22.19 -5.32
C VAL A 390 -15.59 -23.66 -5.16
N ASP A 391 -16.80 -23.97 -4.70
CA ASP A 391 -17.32 -25.35 -4.50
C ASP A 391 -16.28 -26.30 -3.88
N ALA A 392 -15.94 -26.00 -2.62
CA ALA A 392 -14.95 -26.76 -1.87
C ALA A 392 -15.38 -28.22 -1.63
N ASP A 393 -16.68 -28.49 -1.59
CA ASP A 393 -17.23 -29.84 -1.38
C ASP A 393 -16.95 -30.76 -2.58
N ASN A 394 -16.89 -30.19 -3.79
CA ASN A 394 -16.48 -30.90 -5.00
C ASN A 394 -14.99 -30.70 -5.36
N GLY A 395 -14.17 -30.29 -4.38
CA GLY A 395 -12.72 -30.18 -4.53
C GLY A 395 -12.25 -28.95 -5.31
N GLY A 396 -13.10 -27.93 -5.46
CA GLY A 396 -12.69 -26.68 -6.06
C GLY A 396 -11.86 -25.81 -5.12
N GLU A 397 -10.98 -25.02 -5.73
CA GLU A 397 -10.05 -24.12 -5.06
C GLU A 397 -10.17 -22.71 -5.65
N VAL A 398 -9.63 -21.70 -4.98
CA VAL A 398 -9.63 -20.30 -5.47
C VAL A 398 -9.07 -20.20 -6.90
N ASP A 399 -8.06 -20.99 -7.23
CA ASP A 399 -7.43 -21.01 -8.55
C ASP A 399 -8.08 -21.99 -9.54
N ASN A 400 -9.03 -22.80 -9.09
CA ASN A 400 -9.75 -23.77 -9.93
C ASN A 400 -11.18 -23.92 -9.40
N PRO A 401 -12.01 -22.87 -9.47
CA PRO A 401 -13.36 -22.92 -8.94
C PRO A 401 -14.16 -23.96 -9.71
N GLN A 402 -14.77 -24.90 -8.99
CA GLN A 402 -15.61 -25.96 -9.58
C GLN A 402 -17.11 -25.66 -9.47
N GLY A 403 -17.47 -24.51 -8.89
CA GLY A 403 -18.85 -24.14 -8.64
C GLY A 403 -19.52 -23.42 -9.80
N LYS A 404 -20.79 -23.08 -9.60
CA LYS A 404 -21.62 -22.41 -10.61
C LYS A 404 -21.21 -20.96 -10.78
N THR A 405 -21.37 -20.46 -12.01
CA THR A 405 -21.30 -19.03 -12.29
C THR A 405 -22.53 -18.33 -11.72
N VAL A 406 -22.30 -17.25 -11.00
CA VAL A 406 -23.29 -16.39 -10.38
C VAL A 406 -23.17 -14.98 -10.96
N TYR A 407 -24.32 -14.36 -11.15
CA TYR A 407 -24.47 -12.96 -11.55
C TYR A 407 -25.30 -12.24 -10.49
N ASP A 408 -25.45 -10.93 -10.63
CA ASP A 408 -26.06 -10.01 -9.66
C ASP A 408 -27.32 -10.54 -8.93
N VAL A 409 -28.24 -11.17 -9.67
CA VAL A 409 -29.49 -11.78 -9.17
C VAL A 409 -29.27 -12.93 -8.16
N TYR A 410 -28.05 -13.45 -8.01
CA TYR A 410 -27.77 -14.63 -7.20
C TYR A 410 -27.62 -14.34 -5.70
N LEU A 411 -27.14 -13.15 -5.31
CA LEU A 411 -27.15 -12.75 -3.90
C LEU A 411 -28.58 -12.79 -3.34
N THR A 412 -29.56 -12.54 -4.20
CA THR A 412 -30.96 -12.43 -3.82
C THR A 412 -31.57 -13.75 -3.30
N ASN A 413 -31.02 -14.91 -3.68
CA ASN A 413 -31.57 -16.24 -3.37
C ASN A 413 -30.51 -17.25 -2.87
N ARG A 414 -29.47 -16.76 -2.20
CA ARG A 414 -28.30 -17.56 -1.80
C ARG A 414 -28.65 -18.61 -0.72
N PRO A 415 -28.19 -19.87 -0.85
CA PRO A 415 -28.39 -20.91 0.16
C PRO A 415 -27.61 -20.65 1.47
N ALA A 416 -28.02 -21.30 2.55
CA ALA A 416 -27.61 -21.05 3.93
C ALA A 416 -26.21 -21.59 4.32
N GLU A 417 -25.21 -21.51 3.43
CA GLU A 417 -23.86 -22.02 3.69
C GLU A 417 -22.78 -20.95 3.50
N THR A 418 -21.60 -21.19 4.10
CA THR A 418 -20.44 -20.32 3.86
C THR A 418 -19.81 -20.66 2.52
N GLU A 419 -19.69 -19.69 1.61
CA GLU A 419 -19.18 -19.91 0.26
C GLU A 419 -18.17 -18.85 -0.13
N THR A 420 -17.18 -19.22 -0.93
CA THR A 420 -16.21 -18.29 -1.52
C THR A 420 -16.49 -18.14 -3.00
N TYR A 421 -16.54 -16.91 -3.47
CA TYR A 421 -16.71 -16.53 -4.86
C TYR A 421 -15.42 -15.89 -5.36
N VAL A 422 -15.06 -16.21 -6.59
CA VAL A 422 -13.92 -15.64 -7.31
C VAL A 422 -14.38 -15.12 -8.66
N TRP A 423 -13.61 -14.25 -9.32
CA TRP A 423 -13.91 -13.91 -10.71
C TRP A 423 -14.02 -15.16 -11.58
N GLN A 424 -14.92 -15.12 -12.57
CA GLN A 424 -15.00 -16.16 -13.58
C GLN A 424 -13.66 -16.23 -14.32
N GLN A 425 -12.97 -17.37 -14.23
CA GLN A 425 -11.55 -17.47 -14.60
C GLN A 425 -11.23 -18.74 -15.39
N ASP A 426 -10.12 -18.70 -16.13
CA ASP A 426 -9.59 -19.88 -16.82
C ASP A 426 -9.20 -20.98 -15.83
N SER A 427 -9.52 -22.24 -16.16
CA SER A 427 -9.16 -23.40 -15.34
C SER A 427 -7.66 -23.77 -15.41
N LYS A 428 -6.90 -23.22 -16.37
CA LYS A 428 -5.45 -23.48 -16.54
C LYS A 428 -4.62 -22.18 -16.65
N PRO A 429 -3.36 -22.14 -16.16
CA PRO A 429 -2.49 -20.96 -16.30
C PRO A 429 -2.09 -20.71 -17.76
N ALA A 430 -2.13 -19.45 -18.23
CA ALA A 430 -1.76 -19.11 -19.60
C ALA A 430 -0.25 -19.33 -19.85
N THR A 431 0.09 -20.21 -20.79
CA THR A 431 1.48 -20.36 -21.31
C THR A 431 1.83 -19.17 -22.21
N LYS A 432 2.98 -18.53 -21.94
CA LYS A 432 3.54 -17.53 -22.86
C LYS A 432 4.04 -18.19 -24.12
N GLN A 433 3.69 -17.61 -25.26
CA GLN A 433 4.08 -18.05 -26.58
C GLN A 433 4.94 -17.00 -27.25
N THR A 434 5.85 -17.43 -28.12
CA THR A 434 6.81 -16.58 -28.81
C THR A 434 6.51 -16.55 -30.30
N ILE A 435 6.42 -15.35 -30.87
CA ILE A 435 6.48 -15.12 -32.32
C ILE A 435 7.94 -14.85 -32.68
N THR A 436 8.48 -15.59 -33.64
CA THR A 436 9.81 -15.34 -34.22
C THR A 436 9.65 -14.70 -35.59
N VAL A 437 10.24 -13.53 -35.79
CA VAL A 437 10.25 -12.79 -37.05
C VAL A 437 11.61 -12.97 -37.71
N GLY A 438 11.62 -13.70 -38.83
CA GLY A 438 12.81 -14.00 -39.63
C GLY A 438 12.86 -13.22 -40.95
N TYR A 439 14.05 -13.20 -41.56
CA TYR A 439 14.35 -12.42 -42.78
C TYR A 439 15.00 -13.34 -43.81
N ILE A 440 14.38 -13.45 -44.99
CA ILE A 440 14.82 -14.37 -46.05
C ILE A 440 15.12 -13.64 -47.36
N ASP A 441 16.07 -14.17 -48.11
CA ASP A 441 16.46 -13.72 -49.45
C ASP A 441 15.45 -14.22 -50.50
N ALA A 442 14.91 -13.32 -51.31
CA ALA A 442 13.86 -13.62 -52.29
C ALA A 442 14.28 -14.61 -53.39
N ALA A 443 15.56 -14.64 -53.77
CA ALA A 443 16.05 -15.50 -54.84
C ALA A 443 16.36 -16.91 -54.35
N THR A 444 16.78 -17.05 -53.08
CA THR A 444 17.22 -18.34 -52.53
C THR A 444 16.23 -18.97 -51.54
N GLY A 445 15.29 -18.18 -51.01
CA GLY A 445 14.38 -18.59 -49.93
C GLY A 445 15.08 -18.86 -48.59
N LYS A 446 16.38 -18.59 -48.47
CA LYS A 446 17.19 -18.87 -47.28
C LYS A 446 17.28 -17.65 -46.37
N VAL A 447 17.52 -17.89 -45.08
CA VAL A 447 17.78 -16.84 -44.09
C VAL A 447 19.00 -16.03 -44.51
N ILE A 448 18.88 -14.70 -44.43
CA ILE A 448 19.97 -13.78 -44.80
C ILE A 448 21.12 -13.93 -43.79
N PRO A 449 22.34 -14.28 -44.23
CA PRO A 449 23.47 -14.50 -43.32
C PRO A 449 23.77 -13.27 -42.46
N GLY A 450 23.99 -13.46 -41.16
CA GLY A 450 24.36 -12.40 -40.22
C GLY A 450 23.22 -11.55 -39.66
N VAL A 451 21.98 -11.73 -40.15
CA VAL A 451 20.80 -11.01 -39.63
C VAL A 451 20.10 -11.83 -38.54
N LYS A 452 19.95 -11.24 -37.34
CA LYS A 452 19.28 -11.90 -36.21
C LYS A 452 17.76 -11.77 -36.32
N ALA A 453 17.05 -12.88 -36.12
CA ALA A 453 15.59 -12.88 -35.99
C ALA A 453 15.14 -12.05 -34.77
N LYS A 454 13.99 -11.38 -34.87
CA LYS A 454 13.33 -10.69 -33.75
C LYS A 454 12.33 -11.61 -33.08
N THR A 455 12.12 -11.43 -31.78
CA THR A 455 11.11 -12.20 -31.03
C THR A 455 10.18 -11.27 -30.29
N THR A 456 8.90 -11.59 -30.29
CA THR A 456 7.93 -11.00 -29.36
C THR A 456 7.19 -12.11 -28.63
N THR A 457 6.76 -11.87 -27.39
CA THR A 457 6.09 -12.87 -26.57
C THR A 457 4.74 -12.35 -26.10
N GLY A 458 3.72 -13.21 -26.12
CA GLY A 458 2.39 -12.90 -25.62
C GLY A 458 1.67 -14.14 -25.14
N PHE A 459 0.45 -13.97 -24.63
CA PHE A 459 -0.33 -15.06 -24.04
C PHE A 459 -1.29 -15.64 -25.06
N GLN A 460 -1.52 -16.94 -25.00
CA GLN A 460 -2.48 -17.64 -25.86
C GLN A 460 -3.84 -16.92 -25.89
N GLY A 461 -4.43 -16.77 -27.09
CA GLY A 461 -5.69 -16.07 -27.32
C GLY A 461 -5.59 -14.55 -27.50
N ARG A 462 -4.41 -13.94 -27.29
CA ARG A 462 -4.19 -12.50 -27.54
C ARG A 462 -3.73 -12.24 -28.98
N GLU A 463 -3.98 -11.04 -29.48
CA GLU A 463 -3.48 -10.65 -30.80
C GLU A 463 -1.98 -10.31 -30.78
N TYR A 464 -1.30 -10.58 -31.88
CA TYR A 464 0.02 -10.04 -32.19
C TYR A 464 -0.04 -9.27 -33.51
N ASP A 465 0.79 -8.24 -33.59
CA ASP A 465 0.98 -7.45 -34.81
C ASP A 465 2.48 -7.22 -35.02
N THR A 466 3.01 -7.80 -36.09
CA THR A 466 4.42 -7.65 -36.50
C THR A 466 4.58 -6.73 -37.70
N THR A 467 3.56 -5.94 -38.07
CA THR A 467 3.56 -5.05 -39.25
C THR A 467 4.24 -3.70 -39.00
N GLY A 468 4.64 -3.40 -37.77
CA GLY A 468 5.36 -2.18 -37.44
C GLY A 468 6.77 -2.14 -38.05
N ALA A 469 7.27 -0.93 -38.36
CA ALA A 469 8.62 -0.74 -38.91
C ALA A 469 9.73 -1.37 -38.07
N ASN A 470 9.51 -1.48 -36.74
CA ASN A 470 10.43 -2.18 -35.83
C ASN A 470 10.65 -3.66 -36.16
N PHE A 471 9.80 -4.31 -36.94
CA PHE A 471 10.00 -5.70 -37.36
C PHE A 471 10.59 -5.82 -38.77
N ARG A 472 10.82 -4.69 -39.46
CA ARG A 472 11.40 -4.60 -40.81
C ARG A 472 12.68 -3.75 -40.77
N PRO A 473 13.81 -4.31 -40.30
CA PRO A 473 15.06 -3.57 -40.23
C PRO A 473 15.61 -3.28 -41.63
N ASP A 474 16.42 -2.22 -41.74
CA ASP A 474 17.28 -2.01 -42.91
C ASP A 474 18.41 -3.04 -42.88
N ILE A 475 18.55 -3.81 -43.95
CA ILE A 475 19.55 -4.88 -44.07
C ILE A 475 20.56 -4.47 -45.16
N SER A 476 21.83 -4.34 -44.79
CA SER A 476 22.88 -3.93 -45.74
C SER A 476 22.96 -4.88 -46.94
N GLY A 477 22.91 -4.34 -48.15
CA GLY A 477 22.93 -5.12 -49.40
C GLY A 477 21.59 -5.74 -49.81
N TYR A 478 20.50 -5.42 -49.10
CA TYR A 478 19.16 -5.96 -49.33
C TYR A 478 18.09 -4.86 -49.29
N THR A 479 17.04 -5.00 -50.09
CA THR A 479 15.86 -4.12 -50.08
C THR A 479 14.62 -4.95 -49.80
N TRP A 480 13.80 -4.54 -48.83
CA TRP A 480 12.53 -5.22 -48.52
C TRP A 480 11.60 -5.23 -49.74
N ASP A 481 10.92 -6.35 -49.98
CA ASP A 481 10.08 -6.55 -51.17
C ASP A 481 8.75 -5.78 -51.17
N GLY A 482 8.46 -5.04 -50.10
CA GLY A 482 7.24 -4.26 -49.94
C GLY A 482 6.02 -5.06 -49.49
N LYS A 483 6.15 -6.37 -49.26
CA LYS A 483 5.01 -7.25 -48.94
C LYS A 483 4.97 -7.61 -47.47
N ILE A 484 3.78 -7.46 -46.88
CA ILE A 484 3.50 -7.88 -45.51
C ILE A 484 3.06 -9.36 -45.53
N PRO A 485 3.69 -10.24 -44.74
CA PRO A 485 3.27 -11.64 -44.65
C PRO A 485 1.83 -11.78 -44.17
N THR A 486 1.09 -12.75 -44.69
CA THR A 486 -0.33 -12.96 -44.35
C THR A 486 -0.56 -13.33 -42.88
N ASN A 487 0.44 -13.93 -42.23
CA ASN A 487 0.45 -14.24 -40.80
C ASN A 487 1.16 -13.17 -39.96
N ALA A 488 1.37 -11.94 -40.48
CA ALA A 488 1.99 -10.87 -39.70
C ALA A 488 1.09 -10.34 -38.58
N LYS A 489 -0.22 -10.62 -38.65
CA LYS A 489 -1.21 -10.41 -37.58
C LYS A 489 -1.96 -11.70 -37.31
N GLY A 490 -2.39 -11.91 -36.08
CA GLY A 490 -3.20 -13.06 -35.68
C GLY A 490 -3.25 -13.21 -34.18
N THR A 491 -3.68 -14.36 -33.68
CA THR A 491 -3.71 -14.66 -32.24
C THR A 491 -2.61 -15.64 -31.84
N TYR A 492 -2.06 -15.48 -30.62
CA TYR A 492 -1.14 -16.45 -30.04
C TYR A 492 -1.86 -17.80 -29.87
N GLY A 493 -1.40 -18.83 -30.58
CA GLY A 493 -1.94 -20.19 -30.51
C GLY A 493 -1.24 -21.08 -29.50
N ASP A 494 -1.44 -22.39 -29.60
CA ASP A 494 -0.75 -23.44 -28.83
C ASP A 494 0.64 -23.80 -29.38
N LYS A 495 0.95 -23.34 -30.60
CA LYS A 495 2.22 -23.58 -31.33
C LYS A 495 3.03 -22.30 -31.51
N ALA A 496 4.36 -22.44 -31.59
CA ALA A 496 5.25 -21.34 -31.96
C ALA A 496 4.94 -20.85 -33.37
N ILE A 497 4.87 -19.53 -33.57
CA ILE A 497 4.56 -18.90 -34.85
C ILE A 497 5.84 -18.27 -35.42
N VAL A 498 6.09 -18.50 -36.71
CA VAL A 498 7.18 -17.89 -37.45
C VAL A 498 6.62 -16.99 -38.55
N VAL A 499 7.02 -15.72 -38.53
CA VAL A 499 6.68 -14.73 -39.56
C VAL A 499 7.95 -14.44 -40.37
N GLN A 500 7.90 -14.53 -41.70
CA GLN A 500 9.07 -14.33 -42.55
C GLN A 500 8.88 -13.13 -43.47
N TYR A 501 9.74 -12.11 -43.33
CA TYR A 501 9.80 -10.99 -44.25
C TYR A 501 10.83 -11.26 -45.36
N VAL A 502 10.47 -10.92 -46.60
CA VAL A 502 11.26 -11.21 -47.80
C VAL A 502 12.02 -9.97 -48.26
N TYR A 503 13.31 -10.13 -48.57
CA TYR A 503 14.16 -9.06 -49.07
C TYR A 503 14.86 -9.48 -50.37
N ASN A 504 14.95 -8.53 -51.31
CA ASN A 504 15.68 -8.69 -52.56
C ASN A 504 17.14 -8.25 -52.37
N LYS A 505 18.09 -9.05 -52.86
CA LYS A 505 19.51 -8.69 -52.84
C LYS A 505 19.75 -7.56 -53.84
N ASN A 506 20.41 -6.49 -53.40
CA ASN A 506 20.71 -5.34 -54.25
C ASN A 506 21.74 -5.74 -55.32
N ALA A 507 21.49 -5.37 -56.57
CA ALA A 507 22.45 -5.58 -57.64
C ALA A 507 23.74 -4.81 -57.33
N THR A 508 24.88 -5.49 -57.38
CA THR A 508 26.18 -4.83 -57.30
C THR A 508 26.35 -3.92 -58.51
N PRO A 509 26.73 -2.63 -58.34
CA PRO A 509 26.93 -1.73 -59.46
C PRO A 509 28.08 -2.23 -60.33
N SER A 510 27.77 -2.59 -61.58
CA SER A 510 28.74 -2.84 -62.63
C SER A 510 29.32 -1.50 -63.12
N THR A 511 30.64 -1.39 -63.12
CA THR A 511 31.36 -0.32 -63.83
C THR A 511 32.57 -0.91 -64.57
N PRO A 512 33.02 -0.25 -65.66
CA PRO A 512 33.33 -0.87 -66.95
C PRO A 512 34.83 -1.06 -67.18
N GLY A 513 35.15 -1.94 -68.14
CA GLY A 513 36.52 -2.36 -68.44
C GLY A 513 37.38 -1.38 -69.23
N THR A 514 38.65 -1.75 -69.39
CA THR A 514 39.57 -1.38 -70.49
C THR A 514 40.79 -2.35 -70.46
N PRO A 515 41.55 -2.52 -71.56
CA PRO A 515 41.69 -3.82 -72.23
C PRO A 515 43.14 -4.30 -72.42
N ASN A 516 43.33 -5.59 -72.75
CA ASN A 516 44.19 -6.07 -73.86
C ASN A 516 44.27 -7.62 -73.91
N THR A 517 43.62 -8.18 -74.94
CA THR A 517 44.08 -9.13 -76.00
C THR A 517 45.15 -10.25 -75.75
N PRO A 518 45.15 -11.32 -76.58
CA PRO A 518 45.25 -12.76 -76.21
C PRO A 518 46.53 -13.40 -76.90
N PRO A 519 46.73 -14.72 -77.20
CA PRO A 519 45.76 -15.83 -77.32
C PRO A 519 46.20 -17.30 -77.00
N THR A 520 45.18 -18.20 -77.03
CA THR A 520 45.23 -19.66 -77.38
C THR A 520 46.00 -20.61 -76.42
N ALA A 521 45.65 -21.88 -76.19
CA ALA A 521 44.71 -22.82 -76.81
C ALA A 521 44.39 -23.99 -75.82
N THR A 522 43.20 -24.57 -76.01
CA THR A 522 42.84 -26.01 -75.98
C THR A 522 43.43 -27.03 -74.97
N ASP A 523 42.46 -27.80 -74.44
CA ASP A 523 42.40 -29.26 -74.28
C ASP A 523 42.68 -29.92 -72.91
N SER A 524 41.58 -30.42 -72.33
CA SER A 524 41.32 -31.81 -71.91
C SER A 524 42.50 -32.73 -71.56
N SER A 525 42.57 -33.18 -70.30
CA SER A 525 42.74 -34.60 -69.94
C SER A 525 42.70 -34.85 -68.42
N SER A 526 41.98 -35.92 -68.06
CA SER A 526 41.90 -36.63 -66.77
C SER A 526 43.22 -37.43 -66.52
N PRO A 527 43.38 -38.35 -65.53
CA PRO A 527 42.82 -38.55 -64.18
C PRO A 527 43.94 -38.89 -63.12
N THR A 528 43.52 -39.42 -61.96
CA THR A 528 44.27 -40.25 -60.97
C THR A 528 45.12 -39.46 -59.95
N VAL A 529 45.20 -39.76 -58.65
CA VAL A 529 45.31 -41.03 -57.91
C VAL A 529 44.79 -40.81 -56.47
N SER A 530 44.00 -41.76 -55.95
CA SER A 530 43.81 -42.07 -54.52
C SER A 530 44.89 -43.07 -54.12
N PRO A 531 45.32 -43.24 -52.84
CA PRO A 531 44.46 -43.96 -51.91
C PRO A 531 44.69 -43.78 -50.39
N ASN A 532 43.72 -44.38 -49.68
CA ASN A 532 43.86 -45.11 -48.41
C ASN A 532 43.96 -44.29 -47.11
N SER A 533 43.31 -44.68 -46.01
CA SER A 533 42.79 -45.99 -45.58
C SER A 533 41.86 -45.76 -44.35
N SER A 534 40.60 -46.21 -44.40
CA SER A 534 40.05 -47.46 -43.83
C SER A 534 39.66 -47.35 -42.33
N ILE A 535 38.37 -47.30 -41.95
CA ILE A 535 37.36 -48.39 -41.86
C ILE A 535 37.45 -49.15 -40.51
N SER A 536 36.38 -49.14 -39.70
CA SER A 536 35.39 -50.23 -39.70
C SER A 536 34.22 -49.96 -38.73
N SER A 537 33.03 -50.29 -39.23
CA SER A 537 31.75 -50.44 -38.55
C SER A 537 31.47 -51.93 -38.25
N ASP A 538 30.24 -52.17 -37.72
CA ASP A 538 29.34 -53.35 -37.81
C ASP A 538 29.01 -54.00 -36.44
N VAL A 539 27.78 -54.44 -36.07
CA VAL A 539 26.56 -54.92 -36.75
C VAL A 539 25.33 -54.84 -35.78
N SER A 540 24.14 -54.50 -36.33
CA SER A 540 22.74 -55.07 -36.25
C SER A 540 22.24 -55.93 -35.03
N SER A 541 20.96 -56.18 -34.72
CA SER A 541 19.58 -55.86 -35.20
C SER A 541 18.52 -56.48 -34.22
N ASN A 542 17.25 -55.99 -34.29
CA ASN A 542 15.95 -56.65 -33.92
C ASN A 542 15.67 -57.10 -32.45
N SER A 543 14.45 -57.18 -31.89
CA SER A 543 13.06 -56.81 -32.19
C SER A 543 12.17 -57.22 -30.98
N SER A 544 10.97 -56.60 -30.83
CA SER A 544 9.70 -57.12 -30.24
C SER A 544 9.34 -56.96 -28.74
N ASN A 545 8.25 -56.18 -28.51
CA ASN A 545 7.05 -56.34 -27.63
C ASN A 545 7.13 -57.22 -26.36
N THR A 546 6.55 -56.88 -25.21
CA THR A 546 5.10 -56.62 -24.97
C THR A 546 4.87 -56.11 -23.53
N SER A 547 3.73 -55.43 -23.32
CA SER A 547 3.12 -54.96 -22.06
C SER A 547 2.94 -56.01 -20.95
N ILE A 548 2.92 -55.58 -19.68
CA ILE A 548 1.90 -55.92 -18.64
C ILE A 548 2.01 -54.99 -17.42
N ASN A 549 0.84 -54.77 -16.85
CA ASN A 549 0.39 -53.91 -15.77
C ASN A 549 0.57 -54.54 -14.37
N SER A 550 0.80 -53.71 -13.32
CA SER A 550 0.50 -53.91 -11.86
C SER A 550 1.12 -55.15 -11.16
N SER A 551 1.55 -55.18 -9.89
CA SER A 551 1.33 -54.36 -8.68
C SER A 551 2.28 -54.85 -7.56
N ILE A 552 2.83 -53.92 -6.77
CA ILE A 552 3.09 -53.89 -5.30
C ILE A 552 3.67 -55.15 -4.60
N PRO A 553 4.70 -54.96 -3.75
CA PRO A 553 4.49 -55.17 -2.31
C PRO A 553 4.82 -53.94 -1.46
N THR A 554 3.95 -53.75 -0.47
CA THR A 554 3.89 -52.78 0.63
C THR A 554 5.13 -52.75 1.53
N THR A 555 5.52 -51.55 2.02
CA THR A 555 5.63 -51.24 3.47
C THR A 555 5.83 -49.75 3.74
N SER A 556 5.14 -49.29 4.81
CA SER A 556 5.30 -48.09 5.65
C SER A 556 4.98 -46.70 5.07
N SER A 557 3.73 -46.33 5.32
CA SER A 557 3.16 -45.01 5.62
C SER A 557 4.09 -44.01 6.34
N ASP A 558 4.26 -42.82 5.75
CA ASP A 558 4.12 -41.51 6.43
C ASP A 558 4.21 -40.38 5.39
N ASN A 559 3.08 -39.75 5.04
CA ASN A 559 3.05 -38.45 4.35
C ASN A 559 1.72 -37.76 4.67
N ASP A 560 1.59 -37.29 5.92
CA ASP A 560 0.65 -36.23 6.28
C ASP A 560 0.96 -34.99 5.41
N VAL A 561 0.19 -34.79 4.34
CA VAL A 561 0.19 -33.52 3.58
C VAL A 561 -0.51 -32.48 4.46
N VAL A 562 0.24 -31.90 5.39
CA VAL A 562 -0.24 -30.79 6.21
C VAL A 562 -0.47 -29.59 5.28
N ASN A 563 -1.72 -29.19 5.06
CA ASN A 563 -2.04 -27.94 4.35
C ASN A 563 -1.46 -26.74 5.12
N VAL A 564 -0.43 -26.08 4.55
CA VAL A 564 0.29 -24.95 5.12
C VAL A 564 -0.18 -23.66 4.42
N PRO A 565 -0.73 -22.68 5.14
CA PRO A 565 -1.10 -21.39 4.56
C PRO A 565 0.09 -20.68 3.90
N SER A 566 -0.14 -19.98 2.79
CA SER A 566 0.87 -19.16 2.10
C SER A 566 1.53 -18.10 3.00
N SER A 567 0.81 -17.65 4.04
CA SER A 567 1.27 -16.70 5.05
C SER A 567 2.26 -17.27 6.06
N ALA A 568 2.45 -18.60 6.10
CA ALA A 568 3.40 -19.25 6.99
C ALA A 568 4.85 -19.08 6.52
N ALA A 569 5.77 -18.90 7.46
CA ALA A 569 7.19 -18.85 7.16
C ALA A 569 7.65 -20.18 6.55
N ALA A 570 8.28 -20.12 5.36
CA ALA A 570 8.78 -21.28 4.63
C ALA A 570 9.81 -22.10 5.44
N LYS A 571 9.85 -23.42 5.21
CA LYS A 571 10.81 -24.34 5.84
C LYS A 571 12.25 -23.88 5.55
N GLY A 572 13.09 -23.93 6.58
CA GLY A 572 14.46 -23.42 6.59
C GLY A 572 14.57 -21.92 6.93
N THR A 573 13.47 -21.17 6.92
CA THR A 573 13.48 -19.74 7.29
C THR A 573 13.71 -19.57 8.79
N VAL A 574 14.41 -18.51 9.17
CA VAL A 574 14.56 -18.12 10.57
C VAL A 574 13.44 -17.17 10.96
N VAL A 575 12.73 -17.49 12.05
CA VAL A 575 11.75 -16.62 12.71
C VAL A 575 12.27 -16.16 14.07
N TYR A 576 11.81 -15.01 14.55
CA TYR A 576 12.05 -14.56 15.92
C TYR A 576 10.74 -14.31 16.67
N SER A 577 10.77 -14.38 18.00
CA SER A 577 9.59 -14.09 18.82
C SER A 577 9.42 -12.60 19.13
N ILE A 578 8.19 -12.09 18.98
CA ILE A 578 7.77 -10.73 19.37
C ILE A 578 7.11 -10.67 20.75
N LYS A 579 6.65 -11.82 21.25
CA LYS A 579 6.06 -12.01 22.58
C LYS A 579 6.79 -13.12 23.35
N LYS A 580 6.43 -13.30 24.62
CA LYS A 580 6.87 -14.46 25.40
C LYS A 580 6.31 -15.73 24.75
N ILE A 581 7.15 -16.73 24.51
CA ILE A 581 6.74 -18.00 23.90
C ILE A 581 7.38 -19.19 24.60
N GLY A 582 6.70 -20.34 24.55
CA GLY A 582 7.26 -21.62 24.99
C GLY A 582 7.75 -22.44 23.79
N LEU A 583 8.77 -23.26 24.01
CA LEU A 583 9.14 -24.37 23.13
C LEU A 583 8.59 -25.66 23.74
N TYR A 584 7.86 -26.44 22.95
CA TYR A 584 7.13 -27.61 23.41
C TYR A 584 7.63 -28.91 22.77
N LYS A 585 7.46 -30.02 23.48
CA LYS A 585 7.80 -31.38 23.02
C LYS A 585 6.85 -31.84 21.92
N THR A 586 5.56 -31.49 22.03
CA THR A 586 4.48 -31.87 21.13
C THR A 586 3.72 -30.63 20.64
N THR A 587 2.76 -30.83 19.74
CA THR A 587 1.92 -29.77 19.16
C THR A 587 0.90 -29.17 20.13
N ASP A 588 0.53 -29.92 21.17
CA ASP A 588 -0.41 -29.49 22.19
C ASP A 588 0.34 -28.82 23.36
N PHE A 589 0.08 -27.53 23.52
CA PHE A 589 0.89 -26.64 24.35
C PHE A 589 0.54 -26.68 25.83
N THR A 590 0.74 -27.85 26.44
CA THR A 590 0.50 -28.08 27.87
C THR A 590 1.71 -27.72 28.74
N LYS A 591 1.49 -27.54 30.04
CA LYS A 591 2.56 -27.28 31.01
C LYS A 591 3.60 -28.41 31.03
N ASN A 592 3.16 -29.66 30.94
CA ASN A 592 4.00 -30.86 31.02
C ASN A 592 4.86 -31.07 29.75
N ASN A 593 4.37 -30.60 28.60
CA ASN A 593 5.08 -30.70 27.33
C ASN A 593 6.01 -29.52 27.07
N ARG A 594 6.08 -28.52 27.95
CA ARG A 594 6.92 -27.33 27.74
C ARG A 594 8.37 -27.60 28.13
N ARG A 595 9.30 -27.46 27.17
CA ARG A 595 10.75 -27.59 27.37
C ARG A 595 11.37 -26.33 27.96
N SER A 596 11.07 -25.18 27.36
CA SER A 596 11.74 -23.92 27.67
C SER A 596 10.80 -22.73 27.51
N TRP A 597 10.99 -21.70 28.34
CA TRP A 597 10.36 -20.39 28.17
C TRP A 597 11.35 -19.40 27.55
N TYR A 598 10.84 -18.57 26.66
CA TYR A 598 11.55 -17.47 26.03
C TYR A 598 10.82 -16.17 26.36
N ALA A 599 11.50 -15.22 27.01
CA ALA A 599 10.93 -13.93 27.38
C ALA A 599 10.66 -13.05 26.15
N LYS A 600 9.77 -12.06 26.32
CA LYS A 600 9.67 -10.95 25.37
C LYS A 600 10.96 -10.13 25.46
N LYS A 601 11.79 -10.17 24.43
CA LYS A 601 13.09 -9.46 24.41
C LYS A 601 13.04 -8.19 23.55
N PRO A 602 13.87 -7.18 23.85
CA PRO A 602 14.15 -6.07 22.95
C PRO A 602 14.57 -6.59 21.57
N ARG A 603 14.24 -5.84 20.52
CA ARG A 603 14.36 -6.27 19.12
C ARG A 603 15.71 -6.91 18.77
N ILE A 604 16.81 -6.28 19.16
CA ILE A 604 18.18 -6.76 18.86
C ILE A 604 18.51 -8.11 19.52
N ASN A 605 17.78 -8.50 20.57
CA ASN A 605 18.01 -9.70 21.38
C ASN A 605 16.85 -10.70 21.34
N ARG A 606 15.93 -10.56 20.36
CA ARG A 606 14.79 -11.49 20.21
C ARG A 606 15.26 -12.93 19.93
N PRO A 607 14.72 -13.94 20.64
CA PRO A 607 15.04 -15.34 20.43
C PRO A 607 14.70 -15.78 19.01
N MET A 608 15.59 -16.54 18.38
CA MET A 608 15.47 -17.00 16.99
C MET A 608 15.31 -18.51 16.90
N PHE A 609 14.56 -18.95 15.90
CA PHE A 609 14.24 -20.34 15.63
C PHE A 609 14.28 -20.59 14.12
N VAL A 610 14.91 -21.67 13.68
CA VAL A 610 14.82 -22.14 12.29
C VAL A 610 13.59 -23.02 12.18
N VAL A 611 12.71 -22.73 11.23
CA VAL A 611 11.57 -23.59 10.91
C VAL A 611 12.07 -24.85 10.20
N THR A 612 11.83 -26.02 10.78
CA THR A 612 12.26 -27.31 10.22
C THR A 612 11.10 -28.11 9.64
N GLY A 613 9.86 -27.71 9.89
CA GLY A 613 8.65 -28.37 9.39
C GLY A 613 7.39 -27.77 10.01
N TYR A 614 6.27 -28.41 9.74
CA TYR A 614 4.94 -27.97 10.16
C TYR A 614 4.17 -29.13 10.75
N LYS A 615 3.28 -28.83 11.69
CA LYS A 615 2.30 -29.80 12.18
C LYS A 615 1.08 -29.06 12.71
N ARG A 616 -0.10 -29.64 12.60
CA ARG A 616 -1.31 -29.13 13.27
C ARG A 616 -1.45 -29.76 14.65
N ALA A 617 -1.88 -28.96 15.62
CA ALA A 617 -2.34 -29.47 16.91
C ALA A 617 -3.71 -30.15 16.76
N ALA A 618 -4.15 -30.90 17.78
CA ALA A 618 -5.43 -31.60 17.74
C ALA A 618 -6.62 -30.64 17.48
N ASN A 619 -6.50 -29.39 17.92
CA ASN A 619 -7.47 -28.32 17.67
C ASN A 619 -7.29 -27.60 16.32
N GLY A 620 -6.62 -28.22 15.34
CA GLY A 620 -6.39 -27.68 14.00
C GLY A 620 -5.33 -26.58 13.90
N ALA A 621 -4.84 -26.03 15.02
CA ALA A 621 -3.97 -24.87 14.99
C ALA A 621 -2.54 -25.20 14.51
N LEU A 622 -2.03 -24.42 13.56
CA LEU A 622 -0.71 -24.64 12.97
C LEU A 622 0.43 -24.40 13.99
N ARG A 623 1.43 -25.27 13.95
CA ARG A 623 2.66 -25.22 14.75
C ARG A 623 3.86 -25.32 13.83
N TYR A 624 4.91 -24.56 14.15
CA TYR A 624 6.21 -24.77 13.53
C TYR A 624 6.98 -25.79 14.33
N GLN A 625 7.44 -26.84 13.66
CA GLN A 625 8.60 -27.59 14.12
C GLN A 625 9.81 -26.69 13.95
N VAL A 626 10.61 -26.56 14.98
CA VAL A 626 11.75 -25.65 14.99
C VAL A 626 12.97 -26.23 15.66
N ARG A 627 14.12 -25.64 15.33
CA ARG A 627 15.37 -25.72 16.08
C ARG A 627 15.74 -24.33 16.62
N ASP A 628 15.98 -24.22 17.92
CA ASP A 628 16.56 -23.02 18.54
C ASP A 628 17.96 -22.73 17.95
N VAL A 629 18.22 -21.47 17.56
CA VAL A 629 19.50 -20.98 17.02
C VAL A 629 20.06 -19.79 17.80
N ASN A 630 19.81 -19.74 19.10
CA ASN A 630 20.35 -18.75 20.02
C ASN A 630 21.69 -19.26 20.60
N HIS A 631 22.74 -19.32 19.76
CA HIS A 631 24.04 -19.95 20.03
C HIS A 631 24.78 -19.58 21.32
N THR A 632 24.39 -18.49 21.98
CA THR A 632 24.96 -18.05 23.25
C THR A 632 24.11 -18.44 24.47
N SER A 633 22.99 -19.13 24.26
CA SER A 633 22.03 -19.57 25.28
C SER A 633 22.18 -21.07 25.54
N LYS A 634 21.81 -21.51 26.75
CA LYS A 634 21.72 -22.94 27.11
C LYS A 634 20.65 -23.72 26.32
N THR A 635 19.80 -23.00 25.59
CA THR A 635 18.73 -23.59 24.78
C THR A 635 19.13 -23.83 23.32
N ASP A 636 20.35 -23.46 22.92
CA ASP A 636 20.82 -23.63 21.55
C ASP A 636 20.66 -25.08 21.07
N GLY A 637 20.20 -25.24 19.83
CA GLY A 637 19.96 -26.53 19.21
C GLY A 637 18.72 -27.28 19.70
N GLN A 638 18.01 -26.83 20.75
CA GLN A 638 16.80 -27.49 21.22
C GLN A 638 15.74 -27.54 20.11
N LYS A 639 15.21 -28.74 19.85
CA LYS A 639 14.14 -28.98 18.89
C LYS A 639 12.79 -29.09 19.59
N GLY A 640 11.73 -28.69 18.89
CA GLY A 640 10.36 -28.80 19.39
C GLY A 640 9.38 -27.99 18.56
N TYR A 641 8.24 -27.66 19.17
CA TYR A 641 7.16 -26.93 18.54
C TYR A 641 7.01 -25.54 19.15
N ILE A 642 6.81 -24.54 18.30
CA ILE A 642 6.37 -23.19 18.69
C ILE A 642 5.12 -22.82 17.90
N THR A 643 4.40 -21.79 18.37
CA THR A 643 3.22 -21.30 17.65
C THR A 643 3.63 -20.75 16.27
N ALA A 644 2.82 -21.03 15.25
CA ALA A 644 2.96 -20.44 13.92
C ALA A 644 2.27 -19.07 13.81
N SER A 645 1.58 -18.61 14.87
CA SER A 645 0.81 -17.37 14.86
C SER A 645 1.71 -16.14 14.70
N GLN A 646 1.40 -15.30 13.71
CA GLN A 646 2.09 -14.05 13.42
C GLN A 646 2.02 -13.03 14.58
N LYS A 647 1.07 -13.21 15.52
CA LYS A 647 0.97 -12.44 16.78
C LYS A 647 2.14 -12.68 17.74
N TYR A 648 2.84 -13.80 17.60
CA TYR A 648 3.91 -14.23 18.51
C TYR A 648 5.27 -14.32 17.83
N ILE A 649 5.31 -14.58 16.53
CA ILE A 649 6.53 -14.80 15.76
C ILE A 649 6.50 -14.02 14.44
N ARG A 650 7.67 -13.67 13.92
CA ARG A 650 7.83 -13.07 12.59
C ARG A 650 9.10 -13.57 11.90
N PRO A 651 9.16 -13.63 10.56
CA PRO A 651 10.41 -13.85 9.84
C PRO A 651 11.50 -12.85 10.25
N VAL A 652 12.75 -13.31 10.34
CA VAL A 652 13.88 -12.46 10.75
C VAL A 652 14.25 -11.44 9.68
N TYR A 653 14.01 -11.74 8.42
CA TYR A 653 14.40 -10.90 7.29
C TYR A 653 13.20 -10.12 6.75
N TYR A 654 13.43 -8.88 6.30
CA TYR A 654 12.42 -8.13 5.56
C TYR A 654 12.19 -8.74 4.17
N ALA A 655 10.93 -8.84 3.74
CA ALA A 655 10.58 -9.31 2.39
C ALA A 655 10.54 -8.15 1.38
N THR A 656 10.07 -6.98 1.82
CA THR A 656 9.86 -5.79 0.98
C THR A 656 10.96 -4.74 1.17
N LYS A 657 11.13 -3.88 0.16
CA LYS A 657 12.07 -2.75 0.18
C LYS A 657 11.52 -1.63 1.09
N HIS A 658 12.42 -0.95 1.80
CA HIS A 658 12.14 0.31 2.49
C HIS A 658 13.13 1.36 2.00
N SER A 659 12.71 2.60 1.77
CA SER A 659 13.57 3.66 1.21
C SER A 659 14.73 4.07 2.13
N MET A 660 14.52 3.95 3.45
CA MET A 660 15.51 4.25 4.48
C MET A 660 15.56 3.13 5.52
N VAL A 661 16.74 2.83 6.04
CA VAL A 661 16.93 1.91 7.16
C VAL A 661 17.94 2.46 8.16
N THR A 662 17.66 2.29 9.45
CA THR A 662 18.57 2.67 10.54
C THR A 662 19.29 1.44 11.09
N VAL A 663 20.61 1.51 11.24
CA VAL A 663 21.41 0.45 11.86
C VAL A 663 21.15 0.42 13.38
N ILE A 664 20.67 -0.70 13.90
CA ILE A 664 20.35 -0.84 15.34
C ILE A 664 21.28 -1.79 16.09
N ASN A 665 22.11 -2.57 15.38
CA ASN A 665 23.09 -3.45 16.00
C ASN A 665 24.16 -2.64 16.78
N PRO A 666 24.42 -2.92 18.07
CA PRO A 666 25.45 -2.22 18.85
C PRO A 666 26.89 -2.34 18.29
N ARG A 667 27.13 -3.39 17.48
CA ARG A 667 28.38 -3.64 16.75
C ARG A 667 28.40 -3.08 15.31
N GLY A 668 27.35 -2.37 14.93
CA GLY A 668 27.16 -1.88 13.57
C GLY A 668 26.78 -2.97 12.57
N VAL A 669 26.66 -2.61 11.30
CA VAL A 669 26.36 -3.51 10.19
C VAL A 669 27.38 -3.32 9.09
N ASN A 670 28.00 -4.41 8.65
CA ASN A 670 28.94 -4.39 7.53
C ASN A 670 28.19 -4.22 6.20
N ALA A 671 28.77 -3.42 5.31
CA ALA A 671 28.42 -3.30 3.90
C ALA A 671 29.37 -4.15 3.06
N TYR A 672 28.87 -4.70 1.96
CA TYR A 672 29.57 -5.67 1.12
C TYR A 672 29.42 -5.33 -0.35
N ARG A 673 30.34 -5.83 -1.18
CA ARG A 673 30.30 -5.67 -2.64
C ARG A 673 29.29 -6.60 -3.30
N LYS A 674 28.97 -7.74 -2.70
CA LYS A 674 28.12 -8.79 -3.29
C LYS A 674 26.93 -9.16 -2.38
N ALA A 675 25.83 -9.62 -2.99
CA ALA A 675 24.61 -10.03 -2.29
C ALA A 675 24.81 -11.20 -1.32
N ASN A 676 25.78 -12.08 -1.58
CA ASN A 676 26.16 -13.16 -0.66
C ASN A 676 26.95 -12.68 0.58
N LEU A 677 27.08 -11.36 0.79
CA LEU A 677 27.85 -10.73 1.87
C LEU A 677 29.35 -11.04 1.85
N THR A 678 29.93 -11.19 0.65
CA THR A 678 31.38 -11.28 0.46
C THR A 678 31.96 -9.94 -0.03
N GLY A 679 33.26 -9.74 0.20
CA GLY A 679 33.94 -8.48 -0.11
C GLY A 679 33.46 -7.34 0.79
N LYS A 680 33.76 -7.44 2.10
CA LYS A 680 33.43 -6.39 3.08
C LYS A 680 34.05 -5.06 2.65
N VAL A 681 33.24 -4.00 2.67
CA VAL A 681 33.65 -2.64 2.28
C VAL A 681 33.86 -1.77 3.52
N LYS A 682 32.83 -1.59 4.35
CA LYS A 682 32.88 -0.78 5.57
C LYS A 682 31.85 -1.22 6.59
N ASN A 683 32.00 -0.77 7.84
CA ASN A 683 31.02 -1.00 8.90
C ASN A 683 30.27 0.31 9.21
N TYR A 684 28.94 0.26 9.15
CA TYR A 684 28.06 1.34 9.56
C TYR A 684 27.75 1.20 11.05
N ARG A 685 28.03 2.25 11.83
CA ARG A 685 27.83 2.26 13.28
C ARG A 685 26.34 2.28 13.64
N GLN A 686 26.00 1.83 14.86
CA GLN A 686 24.65 1.95 15.40
C GLN A 686 24.15 3.41 15.29
N GLY A 687 22.92 3.59 14.82
CA GLY A 687 22.32 4.89 14.56
C GLY A 687 22.49 5.42 13.14
N THR A 688 23.34 4.80 12.31
CA THR A 688 23.50 5.25 10.92
C THR A 688 22.22 5.02 10.13
N VAL A 689 21.73 6.07 9.48
CA VAL A 689 20.60 6.01 8.55
C VAL A 689 21.12 5.83 7.13
N LEU A 690 20.59 4.83 6.42
CA LEU A 690 21.07 4.39 5.12
C LEU A 690 19.93 4.44 4.10
N ARG A 691 20.21 5.02 2.93
CA ARG A 691 19.30 5.03 1.76
C ARG A 691 19.40 3.72 1.00
N VAL A 692 18.27 3.16 0.63
CA VAL A 692 18.14 1.85 0.01
C VAL A 692 17.49 1.98 -1.36
N LYS A 693 18.15 1.41 -2.39
CA LYS A 693 17.65 1.35 -3.77
C LYS A 693 16.76 0.13 -4.01
N GLY A 694 17.05 -1.00 -3.38
CA GLY A 694 16.33 -2.26 -3.60
C GLY A 694 16.51 -3.27 -2.48
N ILE A 695 15.82 -4.39 -2.59
CA ILE A 695 16.03 -5.57 -1.75
C ILE A 695 16.19 -6.78 -2.67
N VAL A 696 17.15 -7.66 -2.39
CA VAL A 696 17.37 -8.88 -3.17
C VAL A 696 17.30 -10.11 -2.27
N LYS A 697 16.80 -11.22 -2.82
CA LYS A 697 16.78 -12.52 -2.17
C LYS A 697 18.11 -13.24 -2.43
N HIS A 698 18.64 -13.88 -1.40
CA HIS A 698 19.78 -14.78 -1.50
C HIS A 698 19.50 -15.98 -0.60
N ASN A 699 19.15 -17.11 -1.22
CA ASN A 699 18.60 -18.29 -0.56
C ASN A 699 17.36 -17.91 0.29
N LEU A 700 17.32 -18.31 1.56
CA LEU A 700 16.21 -18.04 2.49
C LEU A 700 16.34 -16.70 3.24
N THR A 701 17.19 -15.79 2.73
CA THR A 701 17.50 -14.52 3.39
C THR A 701 17.45 -13.37 2.39
N THR A 702 17.36 -12.14 2.88
CA THR A 702 17.31 -10.94 2.02
C THR A 702 18.39 -9.93 2.36
N ARG A 703 18.70 -9.07 1.40
CA ARG A 703 19.74 -8.03 1.48
C ARG A 703 19.20 -6.72 0.97
N TYR A 704 19.45 -5.64 1.69
CA TYR A 704 19.24 -4.32 1.13
C TYR A 704 20.38 -3.96 0.18
N VAL A 705 20.01 -3.42 -0.97
CA VAL A 705 20.91 -2.77 -1.91
C VAL A 705 20.88 -1.28 -1.59
N LEU A 706 22.00 -0.75 -1.14
CA LEU A 706 22.17 0.67 -0.85
C LEU A 706 22.26 1.47 -2.15
N THR A 707 21.99 2.77 -2.10
CA THR A 707 22.06 3.65 -3.30
C THR A 707 23.45 3.70 -3.94
N ASN A 708 24.50 3.40 -3.19
CA ASN A 708 25.87 3.28 -3.67
C ASN A 708 26.24 1.86 -4.19
N GLY A 709 25.24 0.99 -4.42
CA GLY A 709 25.43 -0.38 -4.93
C GLY A 709 25.91 -1.40 -3.90
N GLN A 710 26.16 -1.01 -2.65
CA GLN A 710 26.63 -1.92 -1.60
C GLN A 710 25.47 -2.73 -1.00
N TYR A 711 25.77 -3.91 -0.50
CA TYR A 711 24.81 -4.81 0.13
C TYR A 711 24.95 -4.80 1.65
N ILE A 712 23.84 -4.68 2.36
CA ILE A 712 23.76 -4.92 3.81
C ILE A 712 22.70 -5.99 4.10
N THR A 713 22.81 -6.62 5.27
CA THR A 713 21.77 -7.55 5.73
C THR A 713 20.42 -6.85 5.90
N ALA A 714 19.33 -7.50 5.48
CA ALA A 714 17.96 -7.06 5.78
C ALA A 714 17.41 -7.75 7.05
N ASN A 715 18.29 -8.26 7.92
CA ASN A 715 17.92 -8.85 9.20
C ASN A 715 17.35 -7.78 10.15
N ARG A 716 16.09 -7.96 10.55
CA ARG A 716 15.32 -7.07 11.41
C ARG A 716 15.92 -6.88 12.81
N LYS A 717 16.81 -7.75 13.28
CA LYS A 717 17.53 -7.57 14.56
C LYS A 717 18.74 -6.64 14.43
N LEU A 718 19.20 -6.38 13.21
CA LEU A 718 20.42 -5.62 12.93
C LEU A 718 20.12 -4.25 12.31
N VAL A 719 19.03 -4.16 11.56
CA VAL A 719 18.52 -2.92 10.96
C VAL A 719 17.02 -2.74 11.25
N ASN A 720 16.57 -1.48 11.33
CA ASN A 720 15.16 -1.10 11.47
C ASN A 720 14.71 -0.25 10.28
N MET A 721 13.51 -0.48 9.76
CA MET A 721 12.94 0.32 8.67
C MET A 721 12.72 1.77 9.09
N GLY A 722 12.99 2.73 8.21
CA GLY A 722 12.81 4.15 8.45
C GLY A 722 13.98 4.84 9.18
N ARG A 723 13.77 6.12 9.50
CA ARG A 723 14.71 6.96 10.25
C ARG A 723 14.39 6.87 11.74
N HIS A 724 15.35 6.45 12.57
CA HIS A 724 15.17 6.35 14.03
C HIS A 724 16.12 7.29 14.75
N LYS A 725 15.58 8.30 15.45
CA LYS A 725 16.36 9.21 16.30
C LYS A 725 17.14 8.41 17.34
N GLN A 726 18.38 8.83 17.62
CA GLN A 726 19.29 8.16 18.54
C GLN A 726 19.67 9.10 19.66
N VAL A 727 19.71 8.60 20.89
CA VAL A 727 20.20 9.37 22.02
C VAL A 727 21.69 9.70 21.80
N LYS A 728 22.00 10.99 21.73
CA LYS A 728 23.36 11.52 21.52
C LYS A 728 24.03 11.90 22.84
N SER A 729 23.25 12.31 23.83
CA SER A 729 23.75 12.65 25.15
C SER A 729 22.71 12.37 26.22
N ILE A 730 23.17 12.25 27.47
CA ILE A 730 22.30 12.19 28.65
C ILE A 730 22.79 13.17 29.71
N LYS A 731 21.89 13.64 30.56
CA LYS A 731 22.19 14.40 31.78
C LYS A 731 21.77 13.60 33.01
N THR A 732 22.66 13.42 33.98
CA THR A 732 22.36 12.68 35.22
C THR A 732 21.43 13.50 36.11
N LYS A 733 20.33 12.90 36.58
CA LYS A 733 19.36 13.52 37.52
C LYS A 733 19.79 13.38 38.98
N GLN A 734 20.67 12.42 39.25
CA GLN A 734 21.28 12.12 40.54
C GLN A 734 22.63 11.45 40.31
N SER A 735 23.38 11.19 41.39
CA SER A 735 24.62 10.42 41.27
C SER A 735 24.32 9.00 40.79
N ILE A 736 25.06 8.54 39.77
CA ILE A 736 24.91 7.20 39.18
C ILE A 736 26.27 6.53 39.06
N ASN A 737 26.27 5.20 38.96
CA ASN A 737 27.48 4.44 38.69
C ASN A 737 27.64 4.17 37.18
N ARG A 738 28.89 4.22 36.70
CA ARG A 738 29.33 3.64 35.44
C ARG A 738 29.91 2.25 35.69
N TYR A 739 29.67 1.36 34.75
CA TYR A 739 30.06 -0.04 34.82
C TYR A 739 30.82 -0.45 33.56
N SER A 740 31.77 -1.37 33.69
CA SER A 740 32.53 -1.86 32.53
C SER A 740 31.72 -2.80 31.62
N ASN A 741 30.60 -3.34 32.11
CA ASN A 741 29.75 -4.28 31.37
C ASN A 741 28.28 -3.87 31.34
N VAL A 742 27.56 -4.36 30.31
CA VAL A 742 26.13 -4.04 30.06
C VAL A 742 25.17 -4.54 31.15
N ASN A 743 25.56 -5.54 31.94
CA ASN A 743 24.72 -6.04 33.03
C ASN A 743 24.85 -5.22 34.31
N LEU A 744 25.71 -4.20 34.32
CA LEU A 744 25.97 -3.33 35.47
C LEU A 744 26.44 -4.09 36.72
N THR A 745 27.25 -5.13 36.54
CA THR A 745 27.78 -5.94 37.66
C THR A 745 29.18 -5.54 38.12
N LYS A 746 29.95 -4.84 37.28
CA LYS A 746 31.33 -4.40 37.59
C LYS A 746 31.40 -2.88 37.55
N LYS A 747 31.14 -2.23 38.69
CA LYS A 747 31.24 -0.77 38.84
C LYS A 747 32.70 -0.36 38.61
N ASN A 748 32.91 0.71 37.86
CA ASN A 748 34.27 1.25 37.63
C ASN A 748 34.40 2.75 37.87
N GLN A 749 33.30 3.51 37.96
CA GLN A 749 33.33 4.93 38.29
C GLN A 749 31.98 5.39 38.88
N SER A 750 32.01 6.36 39.79
CA SER A 750 30.82 7.12 40.20
C SER A 750 30.73 8.42 39.42
N ILE A 751 29.54 8.79 38.96
CA ILE A 751 29.26 10.02 38.21
C ILE A 751 28.28 10.86 39.00
N ALA A 752 28.67 12.09 39.33
CA ALA A 752 27.82 13.01 40.09
C ALA A 752 26.53 13.40 39.35
N LYS A 753 25.57 13.95 40.10
CA LYS A 753 24.35 14.60 39.58
C LYS A 753 24.71 15.74 38.61
N ASN A 754 23.80 16.05 37.68
CA ASN A 754 23.88 17.16 36.72
C ASN A 754 25.06 17.09 35.73
N ARG A 755 25.68 15.92 35.54
CA ARG A 755 26.72 15.72 34.54
C ARG A 755 26.12 15.32 33.21
N THR A 756 26.58 15.96 32.14
CA THR A 756 26.23 15.59 30.76
C THR A 756 27.25 14.60 30.23
N LEU A 757 26.78 13.48 29.68
CA LEU A 757 27.62 12.43 29.09
C LEU A 757 27.23 12.21 27.64
N LYS A 758 28.22 12.13 26.75
CA LYS A 758 28.01 11.70 25.36
C LYS A 758 27.67 10.21 25.32
N VAL A 759 26.67 9.87 24.52
CA VAL A 759 26.24 8.50 24.26
C VAL A 759 26.82 8.04 22.93
N TYR A 760 27.53 6.92 22.95
CA TYR A 760 28.15 6.30 21.76
C TYR A 760 27.31 5.16 21.17
N GLY A 761 26.16 4.88 21.75
CA GLY A 761 25.25 3.79 21.38
C GLY A 761 24.51 3.23 22.58
N TYR A 762 23.74 2.19 22.35
CA TYR A 762 22.95 1.51 23.38
C TYR A 762 23.01 0.00 23.21
N ASP A 763 22.78 -0.71 24.30
CA ASP A 763 22.64 -2.16 24.33
C ASP A 763 21.63 -2.54 25.42
N TYR A 764 21.34 -3.82 25.59
CA TYR A 764 20.42 -4.31 26.63
C TYR A 764 21.08 -5.36 27.51
N SER A 765 20.74 -5.34 28.79
CA SER A 765 21.18 -6.36 29.74
C SER A 765 20.67 -7.76 29.37
N HIS A 766 21.27 -8.80 29.98
CA HIS A 766 20.89 -10.21 29.86
C HIS A 766 20.82 -10.72 28.41
N LYS A 767 21.66 -10.19 27.52
CA LYS A 767 21.66 -10.53 26.09
C LYS A 767 21.60 -12.02 25.79
N ASN A 768 22.39 -12.81 26.53
CA ASN A 768 22.55 -14.25 26.30
C ASN A 768 21.56 -15.13 27.08
N ASP A 769 20.72 -14.53 27.94
CA ASP A 769 19.72 -15.25 28.72
C ASP A 769 18.34 -15.10 28.06
N VAL A 770 17.84 -16.18 27.45
CA VAL A 770 16.55 -16.18 26.76
C VAL A 770 15.35 -16.05 27.69
N ARG A 771 15.51 -16.29 29.00
CA ARG A 771 14.43 -16.28 29.99
C ARG A 771 14.23 -14.92 30.64
N LYS A 772 15.22 -14.01 30.58
CA LYS A 772 15.15 -12.69 31.20
C LYS A 772 14.89 -11.58 30.19
N HIS A 773 14.05 -10.61 30.55
CA HIS A 773 13.90 -9.38 29.77
C HIS A 773 15.22 -8.58 29.77
N GLY A 774 15.53 -7.90 28.67
CA GLY A 774 16.73 -7.08 28.56
C GLY A 774 16.42 -5.62 28.84
N ILE A 775 17.16 -4.98 29.74
CA ILE A 775 16.94 -3.58 30.14
C ILE A 775 17.91 -2.68 29.39
N LEU A 776 17.42 -1.57 28.83
CA LEU A 776 18.21 -0.62 28.05
C LEU A 776 19.38 -0.03 28.86
N ARG A 777 20.53 0.11 28.21
CA ARG A 777 21.76 0.70 28.73
C ARG A 777 22.38 1.62 27.70
N TYR A 778 22.85 2.78 28.15
CA TYR A 778 23.62 3.67 27.28
C TYR A 778 25.11 3.34 27.41
N ARG A 779 25.78 3.26 26.27
CA ARG A 779 27.24 3.16 26.17
C ARG A 779 27.82 4.57 26.20
N VAL A 780 28.62 4.86 27.21
CA VAL A 780 29.33 6.13 27.41
C VAL A 780 30.84 5.88 27.40
N ALA A 781 31.65 6.93 27.46
CA ALA A 781 33.09 6.77 27.56
C ALA A 781 33.45 5.94 28.81
N GLY A 782 34.25 4.88 28.62
CA GLY A 782 34.70 3.99 29.70
C GLY A 782 33.65 2.99 30.24
N GLY A 783 32.49 2.83 29.59
CA GLY A 783 31.57 1.74 29.94
C GLY A 783 30.09 1.99 29.64
N TYR A 784 29.24 1.48 30.52
CA TYR A 784 27.79 1.51 30.44
C TYR A 784 27.18 2.15 31.68
N ILE A 785 26.05 2.81 31.49
CA ILE A 785 25.23 3.40 32.55
C ILE A 785 23.77 2.96 32.40
N THR A 786 22.99 3.17 33.45
CA THR A 786 21.54 2.97 33.39
C THR A 786 20.89 3.92 32.38
N ALA A 787 19.92 3.42 31.62
CA ALA A 787 19.06 4.25 30.76
C ALA A 787 17.72 4.58 31.43
N ASN A 788 17.53 4.23 32.70
CA ASN A 788 16.29 4.47 33.42
C ASN A 788 16.07 5.98 33.64
N ALA A 789 14.93 6.48 33.16
CA ALA A 789 14.56 7.89 33.15
C ALA A 789 14.48 8.54 34.54
N LYS A 790 14.37 7.75 35.62
CA LYS A 790 14.47 8.23 37.01
C LYS A 790 15.88 8.75 37.34
N TYR A 791 16.91 8.20 36.71
CA TYR A 791 18.31 8.51 37.01
C TYR A 791 18.98 9.39 35.96
N VAL A 792 18.49 9.37 34.71
CA VAL A 792 19.06 10.14 33.60
C VAL A 792 17.97 10.77 32.73
N ARG A 793 18.25 11.93 32.14
CA ARG A 793 17.45 12.55 31.06
C ARG A 793 18.21 12.36 29.74
N ALA A 794 17.56 11.87 28.70
CA ALA A 794 18.18 11.60 27.40
C ALA A 794 17.83 12.68 26.37
N TYR A 795 18.78 12.98 25.48
CA TYR A 795 18.66 13.97 24.41
C TYR A 795 19.01 13.29 23.08
N GLN A 796 18.16 13.47 22.08
CA GLN A 796 18.23 12.80 20.77
C GLN A 796 18.76 13.71 19.66
#